data_AF-A0A5D3DS87-F1
#
_entry.id   AF-A0A5D3DS87-F1
#
_cell.length_a   1.000
_cell.length_b   1.000
_cell.length_c   1.000
_cell.angle_alpha   90.00
_cell.angle_beta   90.00
_cell.angle_gamma   90.00
#
_symmetry.space_group_name_H-M   'P 1'
#
loop_
_entity.id
_entity.type
_entity.pdbx_description
1 polymer ?
#
loop_
_entity_poly.entity_id
_entity_poly.type
_entity_poly.pdbx_seq_one_letter_code
_entity_poly.pdbx_strand_id
1 'polypeptide(L)'
;MIDNSILPEVGGGGSLVAYADAGPTNGVPSIASTANLDEKKKKVVVLGTGWAGTSFLKNIKDPSYEVQVISPRNYFAFTPLLPSVTCGTVEARSIVEPIRNLVRKKRVDIRFNEAECYKIDAENRKLYCRSNENNNLNGKKEFVVDYDYLVIAVGAQVNTFNTPGVVENCHFLKEVEDAQRIRRTVIDCFERASLPTLDEEDRKKILHFAVVGGGPTGVEFAAELHDFVNEDLVKLYPGLQEFVKITLLEAGDHILNMFDKRITTFAEEKFRRDGIDVKTGSMVIKVTDKEISTKEMKNGEISSMPYGMTVWSTGIGTRPIIKDFMTQIGQANRRALATDEWLRVEGCDNVYALGDCATINQRKVMEDISAIFSKADKDNSGTLTVKEFQEVIDDICERYPQVELYLKNKQMHNIVDLLKGSKEDVAKESIELDIEEFKSALSQVDSQMKNLPATAQVAAQQGAYLAHCFNRMEECEKYPEGPLRFRGSGRHRFRPFRYRPRQVDITVCCSSILCTNILDNLHHWAENKRLHNFLGIGCPLATALSGSGTLSMQVSKLVGVQEHWWLRIGQGDLFLGEIQVAYESIETVELVLVLAFDDQLLVLAAQVKFLCHCNIYGLMIHTKFSLPNSSAKYMQMIQ
;
A
#
# COMPACT_ATOMS: atom_id res chain seq x y z
N MET A 1 8.20 -26.12 61.81
CA MET A 1 8.37 -27.57 62.08
C MET A 1 7.96 -28.27 60.79
N ILE A 2 8.87 -28.44 59.83
CA ILE A 2 9.60 -29.70 59.56
C ILE A 2 8.77 -30.93 59.95
N ASP A 3 8.21 -31.64 58.96
CA ASP A 3 8.64 -33.03 58.75
C ASP A 3 8.39 -33.54 57.33
N ASN A 4 9.29 -34.43 56.91
CA ASN A 4 9.47 -35.02 55.59
C ASN A 4 9.02 -36.50 55.57
N SER A 5 8.96 -37.08 54.37
CA SER A 5 8.78 -38.52 54.00
C SER A 5 7.31 -38.95 53.85
N ILE A 6 6.85 -39.61 52.78
CA ILE A 6 7.40 -40.77 52.04
C ILE A 6 6.94 -40.74 50.55
N LEU A 7 7.83 -41.10 49.62
CA LEU A 7 7.55 -41.43 48.20
C LEU A 7 7.26 -42.94 48.03
N PRO A 8 6.67 -43.35 46.89
CA PRO A 8 7.50 -44.11 45.94
C PRO A 8 7.37 -43.67 44.46
N GLU A 9 8.55 -43.75 43.83
CA GLU A 9 8.97 -44.05 42.44
C GLU A 9 7.95 -44.50 41.37
N VAL A 10 8.21 -44.48 40.04
CA VAL A 10 9.17 -43.91 39.06
C VAL A 10 8.62 -44.32 37.67
N GLY A 11 8.82 -43.49 36.65
CA GLY A 11 8.94 -43.91 35.25
C GLY A 11 8.38 -42.89 34.26
N GLY A 12 9.11 -42.28 33.32
CA GLY A 12 10.52 -42.33 32.94
C GLY A 12 10.66 -41.80 31.50
N GLY A 13 11.65 -40.92 31.28
CA GLY A 13 12.24 -40.55 29.98
C GLY A 13 11.54 -39.44 29.18
N GLY A 14 12.21 -38.42 28.64
CA GLY A 14 13.62 -38.07 28.60
C GLY A 14 13.76 -36.68 27.96
N SER A 15 14.61 -35.85 28.56
CA SER A 15 14.99 -34.53 28.09
C SER A 15 16.14 -34.68 27.09
N LEU A 16 16.04 -34.01 25.92
CA LEU A 16 17.16 -33.91 24.98
C LEU A 16 17.74 -32.48 25.05
N VAL A 17 18.99 -32.44 25.50
CA VAL A 17 19.88 -31.28 25.60
C VAL A 17 20.37 -30.89 24.20
N ALA A 18 20.22 -29.61 23.83
CA ALA A 18 20.86 -29.06 22.63
C ALA A 18 22.28 -28.58 22.98
N TYR A 19 23.28 -29.27 22.42
CA TYR A 19 24.68 -28.88 22.44
C TYR A 19 24.91 -27.63 21.56
N ALA A 20 25.56 -26.60 22.11
CA ALA A 20 26.12 -25.50 21.34
C ALA A 20 27.62 -25.74 21.13
N ASP A 21 28.02 -25.83 19.86
CA ASP A 21 29.42 -26.01 19.47
C ASP A 21 30.11 -24.64 19.44
N ALA A 22 31.14 -24.45 20.26
CA ALA A 22 31.98 -23.25 20.31
C ALA A 22 33.35 -23.57 19.69
N GLY A 23 33.59 -23.07 18.48
CA GLY A 23 34.89 -23.12 17.81
C GLY A 23 35.73 -21.85 18.03
N PRO A 24 37.07 -21.92 17.91
CA PRO A 24 37.98 -20.94 18.49
C PRO A 24 38.21 -19.70 17.62
N THR A 25 38.50 -18.59 18.30
CA THR A 25 38.89 -17.29 17.79
C THR A 25 40.16 -17.35 16.93
N ASN A 26 40.07 -16.87 15.68
CA ASN A 26 41.25 -16.46 14.90
C ASN A 26 41.14 -14.96 14.59
N GLY A 27 42.16 -14.23 15.02
CA GLY A 27 42.22 -12.77 15.05
C GLY A 27 42.18 -12.10 13.68
N VAL A 28 41.46 -10.98 13.63
CA VAL A 28 41.58 -9.96 12.60
C VAL A 28 42.18 -8.71 13.27
N PRO A 29 43.18 -8.03 12.67
CA PRO A 29 43.90 -6.95 13.34
C PRO A 29 42.98 -5.76 13.62
N SER A 30 43.08 -5.21 14.82
CA SER A 30 42.44 -3.96 15.20
C SER A 30 42.96 -2.82 14.34
N ILE A 31 42.17 -2.38 13.36
CA ILE A 31 42.31 -1.03 12.82
C ILE A 31 41.84 -0.09 13.93
N ALA A 32 42.79 0.66 14.48
CA ALA A 32 42.53 1.72 15.43
C ALA A 32 41.54 2.72 14.82
N SER A 33 40.29 2.70 15.27
CA SER A 33 39.35 3.81 15.11
C SER A 33 39.36 4.64 16.40
N THR A 34 40.40 5.46 16.56
CA THR A 34 40.27 6.68 17.35
C THR A 34 39.31 7.62 16.63
N ALA A 35 38.02 7.53 16.97
CA ALA A 35 37.02 8.57 16.73
C ALA A 35 35.88 8.42 17.76
N ASN A 36 35.89 9.35 18.73
CA ASN A 36 34.84 9.74 19.69
C ASN A 36 34.02 8.67 20.41
N LEU A 37 34.36 8.46 21.68
CA LEU A 37 33.42 8.06 22.73
C LEU A 37 32.39 9.19 22.94
N ASP A 38 31.10 8.83 22.91
CA ASP A 38 29.93 9.57 23.42
C ASP A 38 29.40 10.83 22.71
N GLU A 39 29.20 10.80 21.38
CA GLU A 39 28.09 11.60 20.84
C GLU A 39 26.77 10.89 21.14
N LYS A 40 25.98 11.47 22.06
CA LYS A 40 24.66 10.96 22.44
C LYS A 40 23.76 10.87 21.21
N LYS A 41 23.37 9.65 20.83
CA LYS A 41 22.46 9.40 19.71
C LYS A 41 21.17 10.20 19.85
N LYS A 42 20.67 10.75 18.73
CA LYS A 42 19.41 11.48 18.71
C LYS A 42 18.24 10.51 18.81
N LYS A 43 17.31 10.76 19.72
CA LYS A 43 16.14 9.92 19.96
C LYS A 43 15.03 10.22 18.96
N VAL A 44 14.67 9.23 18.16
CA VAL A 44 13.54 9.31 17.23
C VAL A 44 12.43 8.41 17.75
N VAL A 45 11.27 8.99 18.06
CA VAL A 45 10.09 8.20 18.45
C VAL A 45 9.12 8.11 17.29
N VAL A 46 8.74 6.90 16.91
CA VAL A 46 7.77 6.60 15.85
C VAL A 46 6.49 6.09 16.50
N LEU A 47 5.37 6.82 16.32
CA LEU A 47 4.05 6.40 16.76
C LEU A 47 3.33 5.66 15.63
N GLY A 48 2.99 4.40 15.87
CA GLY A 48 2.20 3.58 14.95
C GLY A 48 3.01 2.68 14.03
N THR A 49 2.42 1.52 13.72
CA THR A 49 3.02 0.41 12.96
C THR A 49 2.21 0.13 11.68
N GLY A 50 1.60 1.16 11.11
CA GLY A 50 0.91 1.12 9.82
C GLY A 50 1.84 1.27 8.62
N TRP A 51 1.28 1.57 7.45
CA TRP A 51 2.01 1.76 6.19
C TRP A 51 3.14 2.78 6.28
N ALA A 52 2.87 3.97 6.81
CA ALA A 52 3.86 5.04 6.93
C ALA A 52 4.97 4.70 7.92
N GLY A 53 4.62 4.35 9.17
CA GLY A 53 5.60 4.01 10.21
C GLY A 53 6.48 2.83 9.81
N THR A 54 5.88 1.77 9.28
CA THR A 54 6.63 0.59 8.80
C THR A 54 7.54 0.93 7.64
N SER A 55 7.09 1.74 6.68
CA SER A 55 7.94 2.19 5.56
C SER A 55 9.13 3.03 6.05
N PHE A 56 8.91 3.91 7.03
CA PHE A 56 10.00 4.65 7.67
C PHE A 56 11.03 3.71 8.32
N LEU A 57 10.57 2.76 9.13
CA LEU A 57 11.43 1.77 9.80
C LEU A 57 12.18 0.87 8.80
N LYS A 58 11.56 0.53 7.66
CA LYS A 58 12.24 -0.23 6.59
C LYS A 58 13.36 0.57 5.93
N ASN A 59 13.30 1.90 5.91
CA ASN A 59 14.20 2.74 5.14
C ASN A 59 15.22 3.53 5.98
N ILE A 60 15.01 3.67 7.29
CA ILE A 60 16.01 4.26 8.18
C ILE A 60 17.26 3.36 8.28
N LYS A 61 18.43 3.97 8.18
CA LYS A 61 19.73 3.31 8.06
C LYS A 61 20.84 4.01 8.86
N ASP A 62 20.69 5.29 9.18
CA ASP A 62 21.69 6.07 9.88
C ASP A 62 21.81 5.65 11.37
N PRO A 63 22.99 5.14 11.81
CA PRO A 63 23.22 4.66 13.16
C PRO A 63 23.35 5.77 14.22
N SER A 64 23.37 7.05 13.82
CA SER A 64 23.37 8.22 14.72
C SER A 64 22.05 8.38 15.50
N TYR A 65 21.00 7.67 15.07
CA TYR A 65 19.69 7.67 15.73
C TYR A 65 19.49 6.43 16.63
N GLU A 66 18.83 6.65 17.77
CA GLU A 66 18.16 5.61 18.56
C GLU A 66 16.66 5.73 18.28
N VAL A 67 16.05 4.67 17.73
CA VAL A 67 14.65 4.69 17.31
C VAL A 67 13.79 3.90 18.30
N GLN A 68 12.77 4.54 18.84
CA GLN A 68 11.76 3.90 19.67
C GLN A 68 10.42 3.89 18.93
N VAL A 69 9.82 2.71 18.80
CA VAL A 69 8.54 2.51 18.12
C VAL A 69 7.49 2.20 19.18
N ILE A 70 6.42 3.00 19.21
CA ILE A 70 5.31 2.83 20.15
C ILE A 70 4.04 2.63 19.34
N SER A 71 3.42 1.47 19.52
CA SER A 71 2.15 1.14 18.89
C SER A 71 1.41 0.10 19.72
N PRO A 72 0.08 0.20 19.83
CA PRO A 72 -0.72 -0.85 20.47
C PRO A 72 -0.72 -2.16 19.67
N ARG A 73 -0.18 -2.16 18.44
CA ARG A 73 -0.17 -3.29 17.51
C ARG A 73 1.27 -3.69 17.17
N ASN A 74 1.65 -4.92 17.49
CA ASN A 74 3.02 -5.43 17.33
C ASN A 74 3.37 -5.96 15.92
N TYR A 75 2.45 -5.82 14.97
CA TYR A 75 2.62 -6.21 13.57
C TYR A 75 2.21 -5.08 12.61
N PHE A 76 2.81 -5.11 11.42
CA PHE A 76 2.31 -4.40 10.24
C PHE A 76 1.21 -5.23 9.58
N ALA A 77 0.13 -4.59 9.12
CA ALA A 77 -0.94 -5.23 8.36
C ALA A 77 -0.98 -4.69 6.93
N PHE A 78 -0.98 -5.59 5.94
CA PHE A 78 -1.19 -5.28 4.53
C PHE A 78 -2.69 -5.09 4.27
N THR A 79 -3.18 -3.88 4.58
CA THR A 79 -4.62 -3.55 4.57
C THR A 79 -5.37 -3.82 3.26
N PRO A 80 -4.78 -3.77 2.04
CA PRO A 80 -5.51 -4.08 0.81
C PRO A 80 -6.08 -5.49 0.73
N LEU A 81 -5.52 -6.45 1.49
CA LEU A 81 -6.01 -7.84 1.49
C LEU A 81 -6.92 -8.16 2.69
N LEU A 82 -7.33 -7.15 3.47
CA LEU A 82 -8.29 -7.35 4.55
C LEU A 82 -9.64 -7.91 4.07
N PRO A 83 -10.23 -7.44 2.95
CA PRO A 83 -11.45 -8.03 2.40
C PRO A 83 -11.31 -9.55 2.17
N SER A 84 -10.21 -10.01 1.60
CA SER A 84 -9.95 -11.44 1.34
C SER A 84 -9.82 -12.27 2.62
N VAL A 85 -9.43 -11.68 3.75
CA VAL A 85 -9.40 -12.37 5.06
C VAL A 85 -10.80 -12.57 5.63
N THR A 86 -11.77 -11.70 5.30
CA THR A 86 -13.15 -11.80 5.80
C THR A 86 -13.86 -13.07 5.34
N CYS A 87 -13.46 -13.62 4.19
CA CYS A 87 -14.06 -14.80 3.59
C CYS A 87 -13.12 -16.01 3.64
N GLY A 88 -11.82 -15.79 3.82
CA GLY A 88 -10.83 -16.86 3.95
C GLY A 88 -10.05 -17.19 2.70
N THR A 89 -10.26 -16.43 1.63
CA THR A 89 -9.44 -16.44 0.41
C THR A 89 -7.96 -16.28 0.75
N VAL A 90 -7.65 -15.48 1.77
CA VAL A 90 -6.30 -15.34 2.34
C VAL A 90 -6.34 -15.53 3.86
N GLU A 91 -5.35 -16.23 4.41
CA GLU A 91 -5.19 -16.34 5.86
C GLU A 91 -4.68 -15.01 6.45
N ALA A 92 -5.21 -14.61 7.61
CA ALA A 92 -4.78 -13.42 8.34
C ALA A 92 -3.25 -13.34 8.53
N ARG A 93 -2.60 -14.48 8.79
CA ARG A 93 -1.14 -14.52 8.99
C ARG A 93 -0.34 -14.15 7.73
N SER A 94 -0.92 -14.36 6.55
CA SER A 94 -0.27 -14.09 5.26
C SER A 94 -0.20 -12.59 4.94
N ILE A 95 -0.99 -11.77 5.64
CA ILE A 95 -1.07 -10.32 5.41
C ILE A 95 -0.44 -9.50 6.55
N VAL A 96 0.22 -10.15 7.51
CA VAL A 96 0.86 -9.48 8.65
C VAL A 96 2.36 -9.74 8.70
N GLU A 97 3.12 -8.76 9.18
CA GLU A 97 4.56 -8.90 9.43
C GLU A 97 4.89 -8.37 10.84
N PRO A 98 5.41 -9.21 11.76
CA PRO A 98 5.83 -8.75 13.08
C PRO A 98 6.87 -7.64 13.00
N ILE A 99 6.67 -6.54 13.75
CA ILE A 99 7.58 -5.39 13.73
C ILE A 99 8.98 -5.78 14.20
N ARG A 100 9.06 -6.69 15.18
CA ARG A 100 10.35 -7.22 15.68
C ARG A 100 11.14 -7.94 14.59
N ASN A 101 10.49 -8.67 13.69
CA ASN A 101 11.16 -9.34 12.58
C ASN A 101 11.74 -8.34 11.58
N LEU A 102 10.96 -7.30 11.27
CA LEU A 102 11.32 -6.24 10.33
C LEU A 102 12.56 -5.45 10.78
N VAL A 103 12.70 -5.21 12.08
CA VAL A 103 13.81 -4.40 12.63
C VAL A 103 15.03 -5.21 13.06
N ARG A 104 14.91 -6.53 13.26
CA ARG A 104 15.96 -7.40 13.83
C ARG A 104 17.32 -7.34 13.12
N LYS A 105 17.34 -7.17 11.80
CA LYS A 105 18.59 -7.19 10.98
C LYS A 105 19.10 -5.80 10.62
N LYS A 106 18.62 -4.75 11.30
CA LYS A 106 19.02 -3.37 11.05
C LYS A 106 20.30 -3.03 11.82
N ARG A 107 21.12 -2.16 11.23
CA ARG A 107 22.30 -1.57 11.90
C ARG A 107 21.93 -0.43 12.86
N VAL A 108 20.70 0.07 12.77
CA VAL A 108 20.14 1.11 13.65
C VAL A 108 19.58 0.45 14.90
N ASP A 109 19.78 1.05 16.08
CA ASP A 109 19.15 0.58 17.33
C ASP A 109 17.66 0.94 17.29
N ILE A 110 16.81 -0.06 17.05
CA ILE A 110 15.37 0.11 16.96
C ILE A 110 14.71 -0.75 18.03
N ARG A 111 14.00 -0.11 18.96
CA ARG A 111 13.24 -0.77 20.03
C ARG A 111 11.76 -0.61 19.81
N PHE A 112 11.00 -1.69 19.97
CA PHE A 112 9.55 -1.69 19.87
C PHE A 112 8.90 -1.91 21.24
N ASN A 113 7.97 -1.02 21.60
CA ASN A 113 7.13 -1.07 22.78
C ASN A 113 5.66 -1.22 22.36
N GLU A 114 5.03 -2.29 22.83
CA GLU A 114 3.61 -2.53 22.65
C GLU A 114 2.81 -1.70 23.67
N ALA A 115 2.40 -0.51 23.25
CA ALA A 115 1.76 0.48 24.09
C ALA A 115 1.01 1.51 23.24
N GLU A 116 -0.04 2.09 23.81
CA GLU A 116 -0.76 3.21 23.24
C GLU A 116 -0.18 4.53 23.77
N CYS A 117 0.12 5.47 22.88
CA CYS A 117 0.35 6.87 23.26
C CYS A 117 -1.00 7.55 23.43
N TYR A 118 -1.24 8.18 24.58
CA TYR A 118 -2.50 8.88 24.88
C TYR A 118 -2.35 10.39 25.03
N LYS A 119 -1.13 10.91 25.17
CA LYS A 119 -0.86 12.36 25.19
C LYS A 119 0.50 12.68 24.56
N ILE A 120 0.49 13.68 23.67
CA ILE A 120 1.69 14.32 23.12
C ILE A 120 1.83 15.66 23.84
N ASP A 121 3.02 15.92 24.38
CA ASP A 121 3.43 17.19 24.99
C ASP A 121 4.60 17.74 24.17
N ALA A 122 4.27 18.57 23.18
CA ALA A 122 5.26 19.10 22.25
C ALA A 122 6.16 20.17 22.86
N GLU A 123 5.66 20.91 23.87
CA GLU A 123 6.43 21.92 24.58
C GLU A 123 7.60 21.27 25.34
N ASN A 124 7.32 20.21 26.10
CA ASN A 124 8.34 19.49 26.87
C ASN A 124 9.03 18.36 26.10
N ARG A 125 8.58 18.08 24.86
CA ARG A 125 9.04 16.97 23.99
C ARG A 125 8.90 15.60 24.64
N LYS A 126 7.70 15.33 25.17
CA LYS A 126 7.37 14.10 25.89
C LYS A 126 6.12 13.43 25.34
N LEU A 127 6.13 12.11 25.39
CA LEU A 127 4.98 11.27 25.09
C LEU A 127 4.58 10.53 26.36
N TYR A 128 3.28 10.52 26.65
CA TYR A 128 2.72 9.73 27.74
C TYR A 128 2.05 8.52 27.11
N CYS A 129 2.51 7.34 27.55
CA CYS A 129 2.14 6.07 26.96
C CYS A 129 1.63 5.14 28.05
N ARG A 130 0.74 4.23 27.67
CA ARG A 130 0.22 3.18 28.54
C ARG A 130 0.31 1.83 27.86
N SER A 131 0.67 0.80 28.61
CA SER A 131 0.61 -0.57 28.12
C SER A 131 -0.84 -1.01 27.91
N ASN A 132 -1.08 -1.79 26.87
CA ASN A 132 -2.37 -2.46 26.65
C ASN A 132 -2.54 -3.69 27.54
N GLU A 133 -1.44 -4.20 28.11
CA GLU A 133 -1.46 -5.36 28.99
C GLU A 133 -2.03 -4.98 30.35
N ASN A 134 -3.08 -5.69 30.76
CA ASN A 134 -3.73 -5.45 32.04
C ASN A 134 -2.92 -5.99 33.24
N ASN A 135 -1.91 -6.82 32.99
CA ASN A 135 -1.26 -7.66 33.99
C ASN A 135 0.23 -7.31 34.19
N ASN A 136 0.55 -6.03 34.35
CA ASN A 136 1.92 -5.61 34.66
C ASN A 136 2.30 -6.01 36.09
N LEU A 137 3.32 -6.86 36.25
CA LEU A 137 3.81 -7.38 37.55
C LEU A 137 4.19 -6.27 38.55
N ASN A 138 4.60 -5.10 38.06
CA ASN A 138 4.99 -3.95 38.89
C ASN A 138 3.85 -2.94 39.12
N GLY A 139 2.64 -3.23 38.65
CA GLY A 139 1.46 -2.36 38.74
C GLY A 139 1.52 -1.05 37.93
N LYS A 140 2.64 -0.74 37.27
CA LYS A 140 2.81 0.49 36.48
C LYS A 140 2.33 0.24 35.06
N LYS A 141 1.21 0.87 34.68
CA LYS A 141 0.69 0.83 33.31
C LYS A 141 1.23 1.96 32.44
N GLU A 142 1.55 3.10 33.05
CA GLU A 142 1.93 4.33 32.35
C GLU A 142 3.43 4.59 32.43
N PHE A 143 3.98 5.18 31.38
CA PHE A 143 5.36 5.61 31.30
C PHE A 143 5.50 6.80 30.36
N VAL A 144 6.62 7.51 30.49
CA VAL A 144 6.93 8.72 29.72
C VAL A 144 8.13 8.44 28.83
N VAL A 145 8.07 8.94 27.59
CA VAL A 145 9.14 8.83 26.60
C VAL A 145 9.51 10.22 26.11
N ASP A 146 10.76 10.62 26.32
CA ASP A 146 11.30 11.86 25.76
C ASP A 146 11.79 11.63 24.31
N TYR A 147 11.72 12.65 23.46
CA TYR A 147 12.17 12.56 22.06
C TYR A 147 12.95 13.79 21.59
N ASP A 148 13.90 13.58 20.67
CA ASP A 148 14.51 14.65 19.89
C ASP A 148 13.72 14.89 18.59
N TYR A 149 13.21 13.81 17.98
CA TYR A 149 12.29 13.86 16.86
C TYR A 149 11.09 12.94 17.07
N LEU A 150 9.91 13.40 16.67
CA LEU A 150 8.66 12.62 16.72
C LEU A 150 8.14 12.38 15.31
N VAL A 151 7.85 11.12 14.97
CA VAL A 151 7.19 10.72 13.72
C VAL A 151 5.82 10.14 14.06
N ILE A 152 4.76 10.87 13.74
CA ILE A 152 3.37 10.48 13.98
C ILE A 152 2.84 9.74 12.76
N ALA A 153 2.60 8.43 12.90
CA ALA A 153 2.10 7.55 11.83
C ALA A 153 0.95 6.65 12.34
N VAL A 154 0.08 7.20 13.19
CA VAL A 154 -1.01 6.49 13.86
C VAL A 154 -2.23 6.21 12.97
N GLY A 155 -2.22 6.73 11.74
CA GLY A 155 -3.32 6.64 10.78
C GLY A 155 -4.62 7.26 11.29
N ALA A 156 -5.74 6.85 10.70
CA ALA A 156 -7.07 7.31 11.05
C ALA A 156 -7.89 6.20 11.72
N GLN A 157 -8.94 6.61 12.46
CA GLN A 157 -9.98 5.71 12.96
C GLN A 157 -11.19 5.68 12.01
N VAL A 158 -12.10 4.74 12.22
CA VAL A 158 -13.39 4.72 11.52
C VAL A 158 -14.20 5.96 11.90
N ASN A 159 -14.89 6.54 10.92
CA ASN A 159 -15.84 7.62 11.14
C ASN A 159 -17.26 7.11 10.94
N THR A 160 -18.04 7.15 12.01
CA THR A 160 -19.46 6.76 12.00
C THR A 160 -20.38 7.91 11.62
N PHE A 161 -19.83 9.12 11.43
CA PHE A 161 -20.57 10.38 11.24
C PHE A 161 -21.57 10.70 12.37
N ASN A 162 -21.37 10.09 13.55
CA ASN A 162 -22.32 10.11 14.65
C ASN A 162 -23.70 9.51 14.29
N THR A 163 -23.76 8.65 13.27
CA THR A 163 -24.97 7.92 12.91
C THR A 163 -25.34 6.97 14.06
N PRO A 164 -26.54 7.11 14.67
CA PRO A 164 -26.93 6.33 15.83
C PRO A 164 -26.93 4.82 15.56
N GLY A 165 -26.36 4.05 16.50
CA GLY A 165 -26.36 2.59 16.47
C GLY A 165 -25.27 1.94 15.63
N VAL A 166 -24.43 2.72 14.92
CA VAL A 166 -23.35 2.17 14.09
C VAL A 166 -22.27 1.49 14.93
N VAL A 167 -21.90 2.09 16.07
CA VAL A 167 -20.82 1.54 16.93
C VAL A 167 -21.27 0.24 17.59
N GLU A 168 -22.56 0.14 17.92
CA GLU A 168 -23.15 -0.96 18.68
C GLU A 168 -23.49 -2.15 17.78
N ASN A 169 -23.92 -1.90 16.53
CA ASN A 169 -24.54 -2.93 15.69
C ASN A 169 -23.79 -3.24 14.38
N CYS A 170 -22.78 -2.44 13.99
CA CYS A 170 -22.01 -2.71 12.77
C CYS A 170 -20.65 -3.35 13.05
N HIS A 171 -20.21 -4.18 12.13
CA HIS A 171 -18.81 -4.56 12.01
C HIS A 171 -18.04 -3.48 11.25
N PHE A 172 -16.83 -3.17 11.69
CA PHE A 172 -15.89 -2.39 10.89
C PHE A 172 -14.97 -3.32 10.11
N LEU A 173 -14.28 -2.81 9.09
CA LEU A 173 -13.24 -3.53 8.35
C LEU A 173 -11.98 -2.64 8.26
N LYS A 174 -11.26 -2.52 9.38
CA LYS A 174 -10.06 -1.67 9.49
C LYS A 174 -8.82 -2.43 9.93
N GLU A 175 -9.01 -3.44 10.79
CA GLU A 175 -7.95 -4.24 11.40
C GLU A 175 -8.08 -5.73 11.06
N VAL A 176 -7.07 -6.54 11.36
CA VAL A 176 -7.08 -7.99 11.07
C VAL A 176 -8.14 -8.70 11.93
N GLU A 177 -8.27 -8.29 13.18
CA GLU A 177 -9.26 -8.80 14.12
C GLU A 177 -10.69 -8.46 13.67
N ASP A 178 -10.87 -7.35 12.97
CA ASP A 178 -12.14 -6.99 12.34
C ASP A 178 -12.52 -8.01 11.26
N ALA A 179 -11.59 -8.31 10.35
CA ALA A 179 -11.84 -9.24 9.26
C ALA A 179 -12.16 -10.65 9.78
N GLN A 180 -11.44 -11.10 10.82
CA GLN A 180 -11.73 -12.37 11.48
C GLN A 180 -13.08 -12.38 12.19
N ARG A 181 -13.49 -11.26 12.81
CA ARG A 181 -14.83 -11.12 13.41
C ARG A 181 -15.93 -11.21 12.35
N ILE A 182 -15.78 -10.49 11.24
CA ILE A 182 -16.72 -10.55 10.11
C ILE A 182 -16.87 -12.00 9.63
N ARG A 183 -15.76 -12.71 9.41
CA ARG A 183 -15.81 -14.11 8.98
C ARG A 183 -16.62 -14.99 9.92
N ARG A 184 -16.39 -14.86 11.23
CA ARG A 184 -17.14 -15.60 12.25
C ARG A 184 -18.62 -15.26 12.19
N THR A 185 -18.98 -13.99 12.14
CA THR A 185 -20.38 -13.57 12.06
C THR A 185 -21.09 -14.09 10.80
N VAL A 186 -20.41 -14.11 9.64
CA VAL A 186 -20.97 -14.72 8.41
C VAL A 186 -21.31 -16.19 8.66
N ILE A 187 -20.38 -16.97 9.21
CA ILE A 187 -20.61 -18.38 9.52
C ILE A 187 -21.74 -18.54 10.56
N ASP A 188 -21.75 -17.72 11.61
CA ASP A 188 -22.79 -17.72 12.65
C ASP A 188 -24.18 -17.39 12.08
N CYS A 189 -24.27 -16.57 11.03
CA CYS A 189 -25.53 -16.35 10.31
C CYS A 189 -26.02 -17.62 9.62
N PHE A 190 -25.13 -18.34 8.92
CA PHE A 190 -25.49 -19.59 8.24
C PHE A 190 -25.87 -20.70 9.23
N GLU A 191 -25.12 -20.84 10.31
CA GLU A 191 -25.43 -21.81 11.38
C GLU A 191 -26.81 -21.54 12.00
N ARG A 192 -27.09 -20.28 12.36
CA ARG A 192 -28.41 -19.89 12.87
C ARG A 192 -29.53 -20.15 11.85
N ALA A 193 -29.33 -19.77 10.59
CA ALA A 193 -30.33 -19.95 9.53
C ALA A 193 -30.61 -21.43 9.21
N SER A 194 -29.67 -22.34 9.52
CA SER A 194 -29.82 -23.78 9.33
C SER A 194 -30.73 -24.46 10.36
N LEU A 195 -31.06 -23.78 11.45
CA LEU A 195 -31.87 -24.35 12.53
C LEU A 195 -33.30 -24.67 12.04
N PRO A 196 -33.85 -25.85 12.37
CA PRO A 196 -35.15 -26.29 11.89
C PRO A 196 -36.33 -25.49 12.50
N THR A 197 -36.06 -24.69 13.53
CA THR A 197 -37.08 -23.89 14.23
C THR A 197 -37.41 -22.57 13.54
N LEU A 198 -36.67 -22.18 12.50
CA LEU A 198 -36.85 -20.91 11.80
C LEU A 198 -37.73 -21.06 10.56
N ASP A 199 -38.62 -20.09 10.36
CA ASP A 199 -39.37 -19.91 9.12
C ASP A 199 -38.51 -19.25 8.03
N GLU A 200 -39.02 -19.21 6.80
CA GLU A 200 -38.29 -18.65 5.66
C GLU A 200 -38.02 -17.15 5.78
N GLU A 201 -38.92 -16.39 6.43
CA GLU A 201 -38.76 -14.94 6.57
C GLU A 201 -37.64 -14.61 7.56
N ASP A 202 -37.53 -15.36 8.65
CA ASP A 202 -36.42 -15.22 9.59
C ASP A 202 -35.08 -15.65 8.97
N ARG A 203 -35.07 -16.69 8.11
CA ARG A 203 -33.87 -17.05 7.33
C ARG A 203 -33.42 -15.93 6.41
N LYS A 204 -34.35 -15.31 5.66
CA LYS A 204 -34.05 -14.16 4.78
C LYS A 204 -33.46 -12.99 5.57
N LYS A 205 -34.00 -12.69 6.76
CA LYS A 205 -33.46 -11.62 7.63
C LYS A 205 -32.04 -11.94 8.08
N ILE A 206 -31.78 -13.15 8.57
CA ILE A 206 -30.45 -13.57 9.06
C ILE A 206 -29.41 -13.63 7.94
N LEU A 207 -29.81 -13.98 6.73
CA LEU A 207 -28.92 -14.11 5.57
C LEU A 207 -28.90 -12.85 4.69
N HIS A 208 -29.40 -11.73 5.19
CA HIS A 208 -29.25 -10.42 4.54
C HIS A 208 -28.02 -9.69 5.10
N PHE A 209 -27.03 -9.53 4.24
CA PHE A 209 -25.78 -8.83 4.50
C PHE A 209 -25.82 -7.41 3.94
N ALA A 210 -25.73 -6.41 4.81
CA ALA A 210 -25.70 -4.99 4.43
C ALA A 210 -24.26 -4.46 4.46
N VAL A 211 -23.78 -3.93 3.34
CA VAL A 211 -22.44 -3.33 3.21
C VAL A 211 -22.60 -1.83 3.02
N VAL A 212 -22.08 -1.04 3.95
CA VAL A 212 -22.16 0.42 3.92
C VAL A 212 -20.86 1.01 3.39
N GLY A 213 -20.95 1.74 2.28
CA GLY A 213 -19.85 2.38 1.58
C GLY A 213 -19.50 1.69 0.27
N GLY A 214 -19.63 2.41 -0.85
CA GLY A 214 -19.24 2.02 -2.20
C GLY A 214 -17.78 2.35 -2.54
N GLY A 215 -16.92 2.55 -1.54
CA GLY A 215 -15.48 2.64 -1.75
C GLY A 215 -14.84 1.27 -2.06
N PRO A 216 -13.54 1.22 -2.40
CA PRO A 216 -12.86 -0.02 -2.73
C PRO A 216 -13.06 -1.13 -1.70
N THR A 217 -12.90 -0.82 -0.41
CA THR A 217 -13.06 -1.79 0.69
C THR A 217 -14.44 -2.43 0.75
N GLY A 218 -15.51 -1.64 0.59
CA GLY A 218 -16.89 -2.16 0.65
C GLY A 218 -17.24 -2.97 -0.60
N VAL A 219 -16.80 -2.52 -1.77
CA VAL A 219 -16.98 -3.24 -3.05
C VAL A 219 -16.22 -4.56 -3.03
N GLU A 220 -14.94 -4.56 -2.65
CA GLU A 220 -14.15 -5.80 -2.54
C GLU A 220 -14.74 -6.77 -1.53
N PHE A 221 -15.20 -6.29 -0.37
CA PHE A 221 -15.86 -7.16 0.61
C PHE A 221 -17.16 -7.77 0.08
N ALA A 222 -18.01 -6.97 -0.58
CA ALA A 222 -19.26 -7.47 -1.14
C ALA A 222 -19.02 -8.54 -2.23
N ALA A 223 -17.99 -8.35 -3.06
CA ALA A 223 -17.58 -9.32 -4.07
C ALA A 223 -17.02 -10.61 -3.43
N GLU A 224 -16.08 -10.51 -2.50
CA GLU A 224 -15.50 -11.66 -1.79
C GLU A 224 -16.58 -12.46 -1.04
N LEU A 225 -17.56 -11.77 -0.43
CA LEU A 225 -18.68 -12.42 0.24
C LEU A 225 -19.59 -13.15 -0.75
N HIS A 226 -19.89 -12.56 -1.90
CA HIS A 226 -20.65 -13.21 -2.97
C HIS A 226 -19.96 -14.51 -3.42
N ASP A 227 -18.66 -14.45 -3.65
CA ASP A 227 -17.88 -15.61 -4.11
C ASP A 227 -17.84 -16.69 -3.02
N PHE A 228 -17.60 -16.31 -1.76
CA PHE A 228 -17.62 -17.25 -0.63
C PHE A 228 -18.98 -17.94 -0.45
N VAL A 229 -20.09 -17.21 -0.63
CA VAL A 229 -21.43 -17.77 -0.56
C VAL A 229 -21.65 -18.79 -1.68
N ASN A 230 -21.35 -18.41 -2.92
CA ASN A 230 -21.69 -19.20 -4.11
C ASN A 230 -20.71 -20.33 -4.41
N GLU A 231 -19.48 -20.25 -3.92
CA GLU A 231 -18.47 -21.28 -4.17
C GLU A 231 -18.34 -22.24 -3.00
N ASP A 232 -18.41 -21.77 -1.75
CA ASP A 232 -18.10 -22.57 -0.58
C ASP A 232 -19.32 -22.85 0.29
N LEU A 233 -20.02 -21.80 0.74
CA LEU A 233 -21.11 -21.97 1.70
C LEU A 233 -22.29 -22.74 1.12
N VAL A 234 -22.59 -22.60 -0.18
CA VAL A 234 -23.62 -23.41 -0.85
C VAL A 234 -23.33 -24.91 -0.78
N LYS A 235 -22.06 -25.33 -0.76
CA LYS A 235 -21.70 -26.76 -0.65
C LYS A 235 -21.95 -27.30 0.76
N LEU A 236 -21.82 -26.43 1.78
CA LEU A 236 -22.01 -26.77 3.18
C LEU A 236 -23.47 -26.61 3.63
N TYR A 237 -24.19 -25.65 3.06
CA TYR A 237 -25.57 -25.26 3.39
C TYR A 237 -26.45 -25.16 2.13
N PRO A 238 -26.65 -26.25 1.38
CA PRO A 238 -27.27 -26.19 0.05
C PRO A 238 -28.69 -25.62 0.05
N GLY A 239 -29.45 -25.80 1.12
CA GLY A 239 -30.82 -25.28 1.25
C GLY A 239 -30.93 -23.82 1.68
N LEU A 240 -29.81 -23.09 1.86
CA LEU A 240 -29.83 -21.71 2.35
C LEU A 240 -29.50 -20.66 1.28
N GLN A 241 -28.94 -21.06 0.14
CA GLN A 241 -28.46 -20.14 -0.89
C GLN A 241 -29.54 -19.15 -1.37
N GLU A 242 -30.77 -19.63 -1.58
CA GLU A 242 -31.87 -18.81 -2.08
C GLU A 242 -32.33 -17.70 -1.12
N PHE A 243 -32.00 -17.82 0.17
CA PHE A 243 -32.34 -16.81 1.19
C PHE A 243 -31.25 -15.74 1.35
N VAL A 244 -30.07 -15.94 0.75
CA VAL A 244 -28.95 -14.99 0.88
C VAL A 244 -29.21 -13.74 0.07
N LYS A 245 -29.05 -12.59 0.70
CA LYS A 245 -29.11 -11.28 0.05
C LYS A 245 -27.91 -10.44 0.44
N ILE A 246 -27.24 -9.83 -0.54
CA ILE A 246 -26.17 -8.86 -0.31
C ILE A 246 -26.64 -7.51 -0.83
N THR A 247 -26.65 -6.48 0.03
CA THR A 247 -26.99 -5.11 -0.37
C THR A 247 -25.83 -4.17 -0.06
N LEU A 248 -25.37 -3.43 -1.08
CA LEU A 248 -24.36 -2.38 -0.94
C LEU A 248 -25.06 -1.02 -0.94
N LEU A 249 -24.84 -0.23 0.11
CA LEU A 249 -25.42 1.11 0.31
C LEU A 249 -24.34 2.17 0.09
N GLU A 250 -24.56 3.09 -0.86
CA GLU A 250 -23.67 4.22 -1.15
C GLU A 250 -24.45 5.52 -1.19
N ALA A 251 -23.95 6.55 -0.51
CA ALA A 251 -24.62 7.85 -0.42
C ALA A 251 -24.46 8.68 -1.72
N GLY A 252 -23.35 8.51 -2.44
CA GLY A 252 -23.11 9.12 -3.75
C GLY A 252 -23.87 8.42 -4.88
N ASP A 253 -23.82 8.99 -6.08
CA ASP A 253 -24.53 8.47 -7.25
C ASP A 253 -23.91 7.19 -7.84
N HIS A 254 -22.66 6.89 -7.46
CA HIS A 254 -21.86 5.80 -8.00
C HIS A 254 -20.93 5.18 -6.97
N ILE A 255 -20.68 3.88 -7.10
CA ILE A 255 -19.58 3.21 -6.39
C ILE A 255 -18.23 3.55 -7.03
N LEU A 256 -17.11 3.33 -6.34
CA LEU A 256 -15.76 3.49 -6.87
C LEU A 256 -15.50 4.86 -7.54
N ASN A 257 -16.08 5.93 -7.01
CA ASN A 257 -16.02 7.30 -7.56
C ASN A 257 -14.60 7.87 -7.79
N MET A 258 -13.57 7.23 -7.22
CA MET A 258 -12.16 7.58 -7.42
C MET A 258 -11.60 7.06 -8.76
N PHE A 259 -12.32 6.18 -9.44
CA PHE A 259 -11.92 5.55 -10.71
C PHE A 259 -12.60 6.21 -11.91
N ASP A 260 -12.10 5.88 -13.11
CA ASP A 260 -12.72 6.29 -14.37
C ASP A 260 -14.16 5.76 -14.45
N LYS A 261 -15.04 6.55 -15.06
CA LYS A 261 -16.47 6.21 -15.21
C LYS A 261 -16.69 4.84 -15.84
N ARG A 262 -15.82 4.41 -16.76
CA ARG A 262 -15.92 3.08 -17.38
C ARG A 262 -15.75 1.94 -16.38
N ILE A 263 -14.82 2.09 -15.43
CA ILE A 263 -14.58 1.08 -14.38
C ILE A 263 -15.77 1.04 -13.42
N THR A 264 -16.28 2.21 -13.05
CA THR A 264 -17.48 2.35 -12.22
C THR A 264 -18.69 1.65 -12.84
N THR A 265 -19.02 1.96 -14.10
CA THR A 265 -20.15 1.34 -14.81
C THR A 265 -19.97 -0.17 -14.98
N PHE A 266 -18.75 -0.63 -15.26
CA PHE A 266 -18.46 -2.06 -15.33
C PHE A 266 -18.71 -2.77 -13.98
N ALA A 267 -18.27 -2.17 -12.87
CA ALA A 267 -18.45 -2.75 -11.54
C ALA A 267 -19.93 -2.83 -11.13
N GLU A 268 -20.70 -1.76 -11.36
CA GLU A 268 -22.15 -1.73 -11.11
C GLU A 268 -22.89 -2.80 -11.93
N GLU A 269 -22.56 -2.93 -13.21
CA GLU A 269 -23.16 -3.93 -14.10
C GLU A 269 -22.77 -5.36 -13.70
N LYS A 270 -21.53 -5.58 -13.27
CA LYS A 270 -21.10 -6.87 -12.73
C LYS A 270 -21.91 -7.22 -11.47
N PHE A 271 -22.02 -6.32 -10.51
CA PHE A 271 -22.76 -6.55 -9.27
C PHE A 271 -24.23 -6.86 -9.54
N ARG A 272 -24.84 -6.16 -10.50
CA ARG A 272 -26.21 -6.42 -10.94
C ARG A 272 -26.37 -7.84 -11.50
N ARG A 273 -25.40 -8.34 -12.28
CA ARG A 273 -25.42 -9.72 -12.82
C ARG A 273 -25.19 -10.77 -11.74
N ASP A 274 -24.34 -10.45 -10.76
CA ASP A 274 -24.01 -11.31 -9.62
C ASP A 274 -25.12 -11.30 -8.53
N GLY A 275 -26.20 -10.52 -8.72
CA GLY A 275 -27.33 -10.46 -7.80
C GLY A 275 -27.06 -9.62 -6.53
N ILE A 276 -25.98 -8.84 -6.51
CA ILE A 276 -25.68 -7.89 -5.44
C ILE A 276 -26.54 -6.62 -5.64
N ASP A 277 -27.37 -6.29 -4.65
CA ASP A 277 -28.29 -5.14 -4.68
C ASP A 277 -27.52 -3.85 -4.36
N VAL A 278 -27.16 -3.08 -5.39
CA VAL A 278 -26.44 -1.80 -5.23
C VAL A 278 -27.43 -0.64 -5.15
N LYS A 279 -27.50 0.01 -3.99
CA LYS A 279 -28.33 1.20 -3.75
C LYS A 279 -27.45 2.44 -3.62
N THR A 280 -27.30 3.15 -4.74
CA THR A 280 -26.66 4.48 -4.78
C THR A 280 -27.65 5.57 -4.37
N GLY A 281 -27.14 6.75 -4.00
CA GLY A 281 -27.96 7.83 -3.47
C GLY A 281 -28.66 7.47 -2.15
N SER A 282 -28.18 6.47 -1.42
CA SER A 282 -28.84 5.90 -0.24
C SER A 282 -27.95 6.07 0.99
N MET A 283 -28.26 7.09 1.81
CA MET A 283 -27.47 7.45 2.98
C MET A 283 -28.00 6.76 4.24
N VAL A 284 -27.16 6.02 4.96
CA VAL A 284 -27.55 5.41 6.23
C VAL A 284 -27.70 6.48 7.31
N ILE A 285 -28.86 6.51 7.97
CA ILE A 285 -29.21 7.50 9.00
C ILE A 285 -29.36 6.90 10.41
N LYS A 286 -29.58 5.58 10.52
CA LYS A 286 -29.71 4.89 11.80
C LYS A 286 -29.50 3.39 11.60
N VAL A 287 -28.90 2.73 12.60
CA VAL A 287 -28.80 1.28 12.68
C VAL A 287 -29.38 0.83 14.04
N THR A 288 -30.16 -0.23 14.05
CA THR A 288 -30.63 -0.91 15.26
C THR A 288 -30.13 -2.34 15.26
N ASP A 289 -30.42 -3.12 16.30
CA ASP A 289 -30.11 -4.55 16.37
C ASP A 289 -30.84 -5.40 15.31
N LYS A 290 -31.87 -4.85 14.66
CA LYS A 290 -32.75 -5.59 13.73
C LYS A 290 -32.78 -5.03 12.31
N GLU A 291 -32.64 -3.71 12.17
CA GLU A 291 -32.82 -3.02 10.90
C GLU A 291 -31.83 -1.87 10.70
N ILE A 292 -31.56 -1.57 9.43
CA ILE A 292 -30.79 -0.42 8.97
C ILE A 292 -31.72 0.52 8.20
N SER A 293 -31.71 1.80 8.57
CA SER A 293 -32.53 2.84 7.95
C SER A 293 -31.68 3.73 7.04
N THR A 294 -32.16 3.94 5.83
CA THR A 294 -31.55 4.78 4.79
C THR A 294 -32.46 5.93 4.39
N LYS A 295 -31.86 7.07 4.08
CA LYS A 295 -32.50 8.22 3.46
C LYS A 295 -32.03 8.34 2.01
N GLU A 296 -32.96 8.36 1.07
CA GLU A 296 -32.65 8.63 -0.33
C GLU A 296 -32.28 10.11 -0.54
N MET A 297 -31.17 10.35 -1.21
CA MET A 297 -30.57 11.67 -1.37
C MET A 297 -31.35 12.60 -2.30
N LYS A 298 -32.14 12.04 -3.22
CA LYS A 298 -32.88 12.81 -4.25
C LYS A 298 -34.21 13.36 -3.75
N ASN A 299 -35.01 12.55 -3.05
CA ASN A 299 -36.36 12.90 -2.60
C ASN A 299 -36.49 12.98 -1.07
N GLY A 300 -35.49 12.51 -0.32
CA GLY A 300 -35.49 12.48 1.14
C GLY A 300 -36.32 11.34 1.75
N GLU A 301 -36.81 10.38 0.96
CA GLU A 301 -37.58 9.24 1.41
C GLU A 301 -36.76 8.36 2.37
N ILE A 302 -37.39 7.89 3.44
CA ILE A 302 -36.77 7.02 4.43
C ILE A 302 -37.31 5.61 4.26
N SER A 303 -36.40 4.65 4.13
CA SER A 303 -36.71 3.23 4.10
C SER A 303 -35.84 2.48 5.11
N SER A 304 -36.36 1.36 5.61
CA SER A 304 -35.63 0.44 6.48
C SER A 304 -35.60 -0.95 5.85
N MET A 305 -34.54 -1.71 6.12
CA MET A 305 -34.45 -3.12 5.78
C MET A 305 -33.88 -3.92 6.95
N PRO A 306 -34.37 -5.16 7.18
CA PRO A 306 -33.75 -6.05 8.15
C PRO A 306 -32.36 -6.44 7.68
N TYR A 307 -31.52 -6.92 8.59
CA TYR A 307 -30.22 -7.49 8.24
C TYR A 307 -29.79 -8.52 9.28
N GLY A 308 -28.92 -9.45 8.88
CA GLY A 308 -28.27 -10.40 9.79
C GLY A 308 -26.86 -9.97 10.17
N MET A 309 -26.17 -9.28 9.27
CA MET A 309 -24.90 -8.60 9.56
C MET A 309 -24.77 -7.32 8.74
N THR A 310 -24.30 -6.25 9.37
CA THR A 310 -23.94 -5.00 8.70
C THR A 310 -22.44 -4.75 8.79
N VAL A 311 -21.79 -4.44 7.67
CA VAL A 311 -20.38 -4.01 7.61
C VAL A 311 -20.31 -2.54 7.22
N TRP A 312 -19.74 -1.72 8.11
CA TRP A 312 -19.49 -0.31 7.92
C TRP A 312 -18.06 -0.08 7.42
N SER A 313 -17.94 0.23 6.13
CA SER A 313 -16.65 0.35 5.43
C SER A 313 -16.37 1.76 4.90
N THR A 314 -17.12 2.76 5.37
CA THR A 314 -17.03 4.16 4.94
C THR A 314 -16.53 5.08 6.05
N GLY A 315 -15.91 6.18 5.63
CA GLY A 315 -15.50 7.26 6.50
C GLY A 315 -14.24 6.95 7.33
N ILE A 316 -13.28 7.87 7.25
CA ILE A 316 -12.15 7.91 8.19
C ILE A 316 -12.21 9.20 9.00
N GLY A 317 -11.67 9.14 10.22
CA GLY A 317 -11.66 10.26 11.16
C GLY A 317 -10.34 10.35 11.92
N THR A 318 -10.02 11.56 12.36
CA THR A 318 -8.83 11.84 13.16
C THR A 318 -8.96 11.23 14.56
N ARG A 319 -7.91 10.55 15.01
CA ARG A 319 -7.85 9.93 16.35
C ARG A 319 -7.87 10.99 17.46
N PRO A 320 -8.47 10.71 18.64
CA PRO A 320 -8.54 11.64 19.77
C PRO A 320 -7.20 12.28 20.14
N ILE A 321 -6.13 11.49 20.30
CA ILE A 321 -4.78 12.01 20.60
C ILE A 321 -4.30 13.06 19.59
N ILE A 322 -4.66 12.90 18.31
CA ILE A 322 -4.28 13.87 17.27
C ILE A 322 -5.17 15.12 17.35
N LYS A 323 -6.46 14.99 17.66
CA LYS A 323 -7.35 16.15 17.90
C LYS A 323 -6.87 16.99 19.09
N ASP A 324 -6.48 16.34 20.17
CA ASP A 324 -5.94 17.00 21.36
C ASP A 324 -4.62 17.70 21.03
N PHE A 325 -3.72 17.00 20.31
CA PHE A 325 -2.46 17.58 19.86
C PHE A 325 -2.67 18.78 18.92
N MET A 326 -3.57 18.68 17.95
CA MET A 326 -3.94 19.79 17.06
C MET A 326 -4.44 21.01 17.84
N THR A 327 -5.17 20.80 18.94
CA THR A 327 -5.64 21.90 19.79
C THR A 327 -4.46 22.62 20.46
N GLN A 328 -3.47 21.89 20.95
CA GLN A 328 -2.28 22.46 21.59
C GLN A 328 -1.46 23.35 20.64
N ILE A 329 -1.36 22.97 19.36
CA ILE A 329 -0.53 23.65 18.36
C ILE A 329 -1.29 24.65 17.47
N GLY A 330 -2.52 25.02 17.84
CA GLY A 330 -3.31 26.02 17.11
C GLY A 330 -3.92 25.52 15.79
N GLN A 331 -4.10 24.21 15.64
CA GLN A 331 -4.68 23.56 14.45
C GLN A 331 -6.09 22.97 14.67
N ALA A 332 -6.77 23.29 15.77
CA ALA A 332 -8.07 22.72 16.17
C ALA A 332 -9.16 22.74 15.08
N ASN A 333 -9.15 23.73 14.19
CA ASN A 333 -10.17 23.92 13.15
C ASN A 333 -9.96 23.05 11.91
N ARG A 334 -8.88 22.26 11.85
CA ARG A 334 -8.57 21.40 10.70
C ARG A 334 -9.16 19.99 10.89
N ARG A 335 -9.42 19.31 9.76
CA ARG A 335 -9.92 17.92 9.78
C ARG A 335 -8.83 16.89 10.10
N ALA A 336 -7.59 17.17 9.72
CA ALA A 336 -6.40 16.34 9.94
C ALA A 336 -5.21 17.24 10.27
N LEU A 337 -4.15 16.66 10.82
CA LEU A 337 -2.93 17.37 11.22
C LEU A 337 -2.23 17.95 9.97
N ALA A 338 -2.03 19.26 9.92
CA ALA A 338 -1.37 19.90 8.78
C ALA A 338 0.15 19.83 8.91
N THR A 339 0.79 19.47 7.80
CA THR A 339 2.24 19.50 7.63
C THR A 339 2.64 20.44 6.51
N ASP A 340 3.88 20.91 6.54
CA ASP A 340 4.54 21.50 5.39
C ASP A 340 4.88 20.42 4.32
N GLU A 341 5.47 20.86 3.21
CA GLU A 341 5.82 20.01 2.08
C GLU A 341 6.97 19.02 2.38
N TRP A 342 7.62 19.15 3.56
CA TRP A 342 8.62 18.21 4.07
C TRP A 342 8.05 17.28 5.14
N LEU A 343 6.73 17.23 5.26
CA LEU A 343 5.98 16.37 6.19
C LEU A 343 6.18 16.76 7.67
N ARG A 344 6.72 17.95 7.94
CA ARG A 344 6.87 18.48 9.30
C ARG A 344 5.59 19.18 9.71
N VAL A 345 5.13 18.94 10.93
CA VAL A 345 3.89 19.51 11.46
C VAL A 345 4.01 21.02 11.57
N GLU A 346 3.04 21.76 11.02
CA GLU A 346 3.03 23.22 11.10
C GLU A 346 2.95 23.67 12.57
N GLY A 347 3.85 24.58 12.98
CA GLY A 347 3.95 25.03 14.38
C GLY A 347 4.89 24.18 15.24
N CYS A 348 5.57 23.17 14.68
CA CYS A 348 6.55 22.34 15.38
C CYS A 348 7.85 22.19 14.56
N ASP A 349 9.01 22.24 15.21
CA ASP A 349 10.31 22.14 14.51
C ASP A 349 10.77 20.71 14.26
N ASN A 350 10.44 19.80 15.18
CA ASN A 350 10.99 18.45 15.26
C ASN A 350 9.91 17.35 15.27
N VAL A 351 8.67 17.69 14.88
CA VAL A 351 7.55 16.76 14.80
C VAL A 351 7.15 16.59 13.34
N TYR A 352 7.04 15.35 12.89
CA TYR A 352 6.64 14.95 11.55
C TYR A 352 5.36 14.11 11.63
N ALA A 353 4.52 14.19 10.61
CA ALA A 353 3.29 13.40 10.55
C ALA A 353 3.05 12.81 9.16
N LEU A 354 2.62 11.55 9.11
CA LEU A 354 2.60 10.74 7.89
C LEU A 354 1.32 9.90 7.79
N GLY A 355 0.90 9.61 6.56
CA GLY A 355 -0.28 8.82 6.26
C GLY A 355 -1.57 9.49 6.71
N ASP A 356 -2.60 8.68 6.97
CA ASP A 356 -3.99 9.14 7.13
C ASP A 356 -4.23 10.08 8.32
N CYS A 357 -3.27 10.25 9.25
CA CYS A 357 -3.42 11.22 10.35
C CYS A 357 -3.07 12.66 9.93
N ALA A 358 -2.48 12.86 8.75
CA ALA A 358 -1.95 14.14 8.32
C ALA A 358 -2.38 14.51 6.89
N THR A 359 -2.33 15.81 6.60
CA THR A 359 -2.47 16.36 5.25
C THR A 359 -1.35 17.38 5.01
N ILE A 360 -0.79 17.37 3.80
CA ILE A 360 0.15 18.41 3.39
C ILE A 360 -0.67 19.66 3.10
N ASN A 361 -0.39 20.74 3.83
CA ASN A 361 -0.96 22.04 3.54
C ASN A 361 -0.13 22.68 2.44
N GLN A 362 -0.48 22.37 1.18
CA GLN A 362 0.25 22.88 0.03
C GLN A 362 0.18 24.41 0.02
N ARG A 363 1.36 25.05 0.01
CA ARG A 363 1.45 26.50 0.06
C ARG A 363 0.96 27.13 -1.23
N LYS A 364 0.23 28.24 -1.11
CA LYS A 364 -0.27 29.03 -2.24
C LYS A 364 0.85 29.84 -2.86
N VAL A 365 0.95 29.82 -4.19
CA VAL A 365 1.95 30.64 -4.90
C VAL A 365 1.65 32.12 -4.69
N MET A 366 0.36 32.49 -4.62
CA MET A 366 -0.07 33.87 -4.42
C MET A 366 0.32 34.46 -3.06
N GLU A 367 0.52 33.63 -2.04
CA GLU A 367 0.99 34.09 -0.73
C GLU A 367 2.45 34.56 -0.75
N ASP A 368 3.24 34.05 -1.70
CA ASP A 368 4.67 34.33 -1.81
C ASP A 368 5.01 35.11 -3.09
N ILE A 369 4.01 35.55 -3.86
CA ILE A 369 4.18 36.15 -5.19
C ILE A 369 5.15 37.34 -5.20
N SER A 370 5.05 38.25 -4.23
CA SER A 370 5.94 39.41 -4.13
C SER A 370 7.37 39.02 -3.75
N ALA A 371 7.53 38.01 -2.88
CA ALA A 371 8.84 37.50 -2.52
C ALA A 371 9.49 36.74 -3.68
N ILE A 372 8.69 36.01 -4.46
CA ILE A 372 9.14 35.36 -5.70
C ILE A 372 9.58 36.42 -6.71
N PHE A 373 8.76 37.45 -6.95
CA PHE A 373 9.06 38.54 -7.89
C PHE A 373 10.38 39.24 -7.53
N SER A 374 10.50 39.72 -6.29
CA SER A 374 11.71 40.40 -5.81
C SER A 374 12.97 39.52 -5.86
N LYS A 375 12.81 38.20 -5.84
CA LYS A 375 13.95 37.28 -5.93
C LYS A 375 14.35 36.96 -7.36
N ALA A 376 13.41 37.04 -8.27
CA ALA A 376 13.61 36.88 -9.71
C ALA A 376 14.20 38.15 -10.35
N ASP A 377 13.72 39.32 -9.92
CA ASP A 377 14.19 40.65 -10.35
C ASP A 377 15.57 40.93 -9.72
N LYS A 378 16.63 40.50 -10.40
CA LYS A 378 18.00 40.56 -9.86
C LYS A 378 18.62 41.93 -10.02
N ASP A 379 18.24 42.64 -11.07
CA ASP A 379 18.71 43.99 -11.36
C ASP A 379 17.90 45.08 -10.64
N ASN A 380 16.79 44.71 -9.99
CA ASN A 380 15.84 45.60 -9.32
C ASN A 380 15.25 46.62 -10.29
N SER A 381 15.02 46.21 -11.55
CA SER A 381 14.40 47.02 -12.58
C SER A 381 12.90 47.26 -12.31
N GLY A 382 12.28 46.44 -11.48
CA GLY A 382 10.83 46.45 -11.26
C GLY A 382 10.04 45.71 -12.34
N THR A 383 10.72 45.09 -13.30
CA THR A 383 10.14 44.20 -14.31
C THR A 383 10.89 42.87 -14.33
N LEU A 384 10.25 41.82 -14.83
CA LEU A 384 10.86 40.50 -15.02
C LEU A 384 11.04 40.20 -16.49
N THR A 385 12.29 40.00 -16.90
CA THR A 385 12.61 39.46 -18.22
C THR A 385 12.37 37.95 -18.29
N VAL A 386 12.21 37.40 -19.50
CA VAL A 386 12.10 35.94 -19.73
C VAL A 386 13.25 35.17 -19.09
N LYS A 387 14.48 35.72 -19.19
CA LYS A 387 15.69 35.08 -18.69
C LYS A 387 15.71 35.03 -17.15
N GLU A 388 15.39 36.12 -16.49
CA GLU A 388 15.32 36.18 -15.02
C GLU A 388 14.28 35.21 -14.46
N PHE A 389 13.12 35.13 -15.10
CA PHE A 389 12.09 34.19 -14.68
C PHE A 389 12.49 32.73 -14.91
N GLN A 390 13.16 32.44 -16.04
CA GLN A 390 13.66 31.10 -16.34
C GLN A 390 14.72 30.61 -15.33
N GLU A 391 15.46 31.51 -14.68
CA GLU A 391 16.44 31.14 -13.66
C GLU A 391 15.81 30.72 -12.32
N VAL A 392 14.54 31.08 -12.06
CA VAL A 392 13.83 30.76 -10.81
C VAL A 392 12.67 29.78 -10.99
N ILE A 393 12.22 29.53 -12.22
CA ILE A 393 11.00 28.73 -12.48
C ILE A 393 11.12 27.30 -11.97
N ASP A 394 12.29 26.68 -12.03
CA ASP A 394 12.50 25.33 -11.54
C ASP A 394 12.33 25.27 -10.01
N ASP A 395 12.88 26.27 -9.29
CA ASP A 395 12.70 26.42 -7.85
C ASP A 395 11.22 26.71 -7.49
N ILE A 396 10.52 27.48 -8.33
CA ILE A 396 9.08 27.76 -8.17
C ILE A 396 8.26 26.48 -8.38
N CYS A 397 8.48 25.73 -9.46
CA CYS A 397 7.76 24.48 -9.74
C CYS A 397 8.07 23.40 -8.70
N GLU A 398 9.30 23.37 -8.18
CA GLU A 398 9.68 22.48 -7.09
C GLU A 398 9.01 22.89 -5.77
N ARG A 399 8.86 24.19 -5.47
CA ARG A 399 8.15 24.64 -4.26
C ARG A 399 6.62 24.56 -4.39
N TYR A 400 6.08 24.90 -5.56
CA TYR A 400 4.67 25.07 -5.88
C TYR A 400 4.27 24.17 -7.06
N PRO A 401 4.00 22.86 -6.83
CA PRO A 401 3.70 21.90 -7.91
C PRO A 401 2.49 22.29 -8.76
N GLN A 402 1.55 23.03 -8.17
CA GLN A 402 0.37 23.50 -8.88
C GLN A 402 0.71 24.41 -10.08
N VAL A 403 1.87 25.07 -10.05
CA VAL A 403 2.38 25.89 -11.17
C VAL A 403 2.64 25.01 -12.38
N GLU A 404 3.36 23.91 -12.21
CA GLU A 404 3.66 22.96 -13.29
C GLU A 404 2.38 22.32 -13.86
N LEU A 405 1.42 21.98 -12.99
CA LEU A 405 0.12 21.45 -13.41
C LEU A 405 -0.68 22.46 -14.24
N TYR A 406 -0.70 23.72 -13.80
CA TYR A 406 -1.36 24.80 -14.53
C TYR A 406 -0.74 25.00 -15.92
N LEU A 407 0.60 25.02 -16.00
CA LEU A 407 1.34 25.13 -17.26
C LEU A 407 0.98 24.00 -18.23
N LYS A 408 1.00 22.74 -17.75
CA LYS A 408 0.63 21.57 -18.57
C LYS A 408 -0.81 21.61 -19.03
N ASN A 409 -1.75 21.96 -18.15
CA ASN A 409 -3.18 21.99 -18.48
C ASN A 409 -3.52 23.05 -19.54
N LYS A 410 -2.78 24.15 -19.58
CA LYS A 410 -2.95 25.22 -20.57
C LYS A 410 -2.17 24.99 -21.86
N GLN A 411 -1.53 23.83 -22.02
CA GLN A 411 -0.65 23.52 -23.16
C GLN A 411 0.44 24.58 -23.38
N MET A 412 0.87 25.25 -22.31
CA MET A 412 1.93 26.23 -22.38
C MET A 412 3.25 25.48 -22.39
N HIS A 413 3.95 25.54 -23.52
CA HIS A 413 5.18 24.80 -23.72
C HIS A 413 6.37 25.48 -23.04
N ASN A 414 6.29 26.81 -22.88
CA ASN A 414 7.29 27.63 -22.20
C ASN A 414 6.64 28.82 -21.48
N ILE A 415 7.41 29.45 -20.59
CA ILE A 415 7.10 30.72 -19.91
C ILE A 415 6.56 31.80 -20.85
N VAL A 416 7.05 31.84 -22.08
CA VAL A 416 6.64 32.82 -23.09
C VAL A 416 5.14 32.75 -23.39
N ASP A 417 4.50 31.60 -23.20
CA ASP A 417 3.06 31.46 -23.44
C ASP A 417 2.21 32.01 -22.27
N LEU A 418 2.73 32.02 -21.03
CA LEU A 418 2.17 32.81 -19.93
C LEU A 418 2.23 34.31 -20.23
N LEU A 419 3.31 34.73 -20.91
CA LEU A 419 3.62 36.12 -21.24
C LEU A 419 2.84 36.68 -22.43
N LYS A 420 2.43 35.83 -23.39
CA LYS A 420 1.66 36.24 -24.58
C LYS A 420 0.18 36.50 -24.28
N GLY A 421 -0.38 35.90 -23.23
CA GLY A 421 -1.79 36.10 -22.86
C GLY A 421 -2.13 37.55 -22.47
N SER A 422 -1.13 38.41 -22.25
CA SER A 422 -1.29 39.83 -21.90
C SER A 422 -0.94 40.81 -23.03
N LYS A 423 -0.15 40.41 -24.06
CA LYS A 423 0.32 41.30 -25.13
C LYS A 423 0.38 40.54 -26.47
N GLU A 424 -0.52 40.85 -27.41
CA GLU A 424 -0.66 40.14 -28.71
C GLU A 424 0.45 40.43 -29.75
N ASP A 425 1.34 41.40 -29.56
CA ASP A 425 2.21 41.91 -30.66
C ASP A 425 3.70 42.19 -30.31
N VAL A 426 4.33 41.45 -29.41
CA VAL A 426 5.74 41.72 -29.01
C VAL A 426 6.71 40.60 -29.44
N ALA A 427 7.88 41.00 -29.96
CA ALA A 427 8.99 40.09 -30.28
C ALA A 427 9.38 39.23 -29.06
N LYS A 428 9.66 37.95 -29.29
CA LYS A 428 9.83 36.91 -28.24
C LYS A 428 10.86 37.21 -27.13
N GLU A 429 11.77 38.17 -27.33
CA GLU A 429 12.91 38.44 -26.44
C GLU A 429 12.78 39.73 -25.61
N SER A 430 11.81 40.60 -25.89
CA SER A 430 11.64 41.89 -25.19
C SER A 430 10.38 41.95 -24.32
N ILE A 431 9.87 40.80 -23.88
CA ILE A 431 8.69 40.76 -23.02
C ILE A 431 9.13 40.90 -21.56
N GLU A 432 8.74 42.02 -20.98
CA GLU A 432 8.92 42.35 -19.57
C GLU A 432 7.56 42.35 -18.87
N LEU A 433 7.50 41.75 -17.66
CA LEU A 433 6.32 41.80 -16.79
C LEU A 433 6.56 42.66 -15.57
N ASP A 434 5.62 43.55 -15.27
CA ASP A 434 5.55 44.13 -13.93
C ASP A 434 4.91 43.14 -12.92
N ILE A 435 4.90 43.53 -11.65
CA ILE A 435 4.37 42.70 -10.56
C ILE A 435 2.85 42.43 -10.68
N GLU A 436 2.08 43.34 -11.26
CA GLU A 436 0.62 43.18 -11.40
C GLU A 436 0.28 42.24 -12.55
N GLU A 437 0.99 42.36 -13.68
CA GLU A 437 0.91 41.40 -14.78
C GLU A 437 1.34 39.99 -14.31
N PHE A 438 2.41 39.89 -13.51
CA PHE A 438 2.86 38.62 -12.93
C PHE A 438 1.84 37.98 -11.99
N LYS A 439 1.23 38.77 -11.10
CA LYS A 439 0.12 38.33 -10.24
C LYS A 439 -1.07 37.85 -11.06
N SER A 440 -1.44 38.58 -12.11
CA SER A 440 -2.56 38.23 -12.99
C SER A 440 -2.32 36.87 -13.65
N ALA A 441 -1.12 36.65 -14.19
CA ALA A 441 -0.72 35.41 -14.87
C ALA A 441 -0.81 34.17 -13.96
N LEU A 442 -0.50 34.30 -12.67
CA LEU A 442 -0.52 33.18 -11.71
C LEU A 442 -1.77 33.12 -10.82
N SER A 443 -2.71 34.07 -10.96
CA SER A 443 -3.91 34.18 -10.13
C SER A 443 -4.77 32.90 -10.10
N GLN A 444 -4.80 32.15 -11.20
CA GLN A 444 -5.59 30.92 -11.33
C GLN A 444 -4.81 29.65 -10.97
N VAL A 445 -3.50 29.73 -10.75
CA VAL A 445 -2.64 28.56 -10.51
C VAL A 445 -3.08 27.81 -9.26
N ASP A 446 -3.40 28.54 -8.20
CA ASP A 446 -3.76 27.95 -6.91
C ASP A 446 -5.10 27.18 -6.95
N SER A 447 -5.92 27.36 -8.00
CA SER A 447 -7.12 26.54 -8.24
C SER A 447 -6.81 25.08 -8.60
N GLN A 448 -5.58 24.79 -9.02
CA GLN A 448 -5.15 23.45 -9.43
C GLN A 448 -4.63 22.60 -8.26
N MET A 449 -4.63 23.13 -7.04
CA MET A 449 -4.19 22.40 -5.87
C MET A 449 -5.06 21.18 -5.59
N LYS A 450 -4.41 20.05 -5.34
CA LYS A 450 -5.05 18.80 -4.96
C LYS A 450 -4.40 18.27 -3.69
N ASN A 451 -5.23 17.86 -2.73
CA ASN A 451 -4.76 17.13 -1.58
C ASN A 451 -4.44 15.69 -1.97
N LEU A 452 -3.45 15.10 -1.31
CA LEU A 452 -3.14 13.69 -1.50
C LEU A 452 -4.23 12.82 -0.86
N PRO A 453 -4.63 11.72 -1.50
CA PRO A 453 -5.62 10.82 -0.93
C PRO A 453 -5.02 9.99 0.22
N ALA A 454 -5.84 9.70 1.23
CA ALA A 454 -5.48 8.82 2.34
C ALA A 454 -5.38 7.37 1.85
N THR A 455 -4.17 6.94 1.46
CA THR A 455 -3.93 5.63 0.87
C THR A 455 -2.64 5.01 1.38
N ALA A 456 -2.59 3.67 1.37
CA ALA A 456 -1.40 2.88 1.65
C ALA A 456 -0.18 3.32 0.83
N GLN A 457 -0.38 3.62 -0.46
CA GLN A 457 0.70 4.03 -1.37
C GLN A 457 1.30 5.38 -0.97
N VAL A 458 0.46 6.38 -0.70
CA VAL A 458 0.91 7.71 -0.23
C VAL A 458 1.65 7.56 1.11
N ALA A 459 1.04 6.86 2.07
CA ALA A 459 1.63 6.63 3.39
C ALA A 459 3.00 5.93 3.30
N ALA A 460 3.12 4.89 2.47
CA ALA A 460 4.37 4.17 2.26
C ALA A 460 5.45 5.07 1.63
N GLN A 461 5.10 5.88 0.62
CA GLN A 461 6.05 6.81 -0.01
C GLN A 461 6.48 7.90 0.96
N GLN A 462 5.57 8.44 1.76
CA GLN A 462 5.88 9.43 2.81
C GLN A 462 6.87 8.87 3.84
N GLY A 463 6.64 7.64 4.32
CA GLY A 463 7.56 6.97 5.25
C GLY A 463 8.96 6.75 4.65
N ALA A 464 9.03 6.31 3.39
CA ALA A 464 10.30 6.11 2.69
C ALA A 464 11.05 7.44 2.46
N TYR A 465 10.34 8.48 2.03
CA TYR A 465 10.88 9.82 1.85
C TYR A 465 11.46 10.37 3.16
N LEU A 466 10.68 10.34 4.25
CA LEU A 466 11.14 10.91 5.51
C LEU A 466 12.36 10.16 6.05
N ALA A 467 12.40 8.83 5.94
CA ALA A 467 13.57 8.06 6.32
C ALA A 467 14.81 8.43 5.50
N HIS A 468 14.66 8.71 4.20
CA HIS A 468 15.75 9.21 3.35
C HIS A 468 16.26 10.57 3.82
N CYS A 469 15.37 11.49 4.19
CA CYS A 469 15.74 12.78 4.79
C CYS A 469 16.53 12.60 6.09
N PHE A 470 16.08 11.71 6.99
CA PHE A 470 16.79 11.43 8.24
C PHE A 470 18.19 10.86 7.99
N ASN A 471 18.32 9.92 7.05
CA ASN A 471 19.59 9.29 6.70
C ASN A 471 20.64 10.26 6.13
N ARG A 472 20.21 11.41 5.61
CA ARG A 472 21.06 12.41 4.98
C ARG A 472 20.99 13.77 5.67
N MET A 473 20.49 13.81 6.91
CA MET A 473 20.22 15.06 7.61
C MET A 473 21.46 15.94 7.74
N GLU A 474 22.59 15.37 8.16
CA GLU A 474 23.84 16.12 8.32
C GLU A 474 24.48 16.55 6.99
N GLU A 475 24.38 15.69 5.97
CA GLU A 475 24.84 15.99 4.62
C GLU A 475 24.05 17.17 4.03
N CYS A 476 22.72 17.11 4.10
CA CYS A 476 21.83 18.13 3.54
C CYS A 476 21.77 19.43 4.36
N GLU A 477 22.23 19.43 5.61
CA GLU A 477 22.48 20.67 6.37
C GLU A 477 23.68 21.43 5.79
N LYS A 478 24.75 20.70 5.40
CA LYS A 478 25.95 21.28 4.80
C LYS A 478 25.77 21.60 3.31
N TYR A 479 25.06 20.74 2.59
CA TYR A 479 24.84 20.83 1.15
C TYR A 479 23.33 20.71 0.84
N PRO A 480 22.57 21.81 1.00
CA PRO A 480 21.13 21.80 0.78
C PRO A 480 20.76 21.45 -0.66
N GLU A 481 19.85 20.49 -0.84
CA GLU A 481 19.41 20.00 -2.17
C GLU A 481 18.02 20.52 -2.58
N GLY A 482 17.29 21.16 -1.67
CA GLY A 482 15.93 21.65 -1.89
C GLY A 482 15.87 22.96 -2.68
N PRO A 483 14.65 23.46 -2.94
CA PRO A 483 14.46 24.70 -3.67
C PRO A 483 14.94 25.92 -2.88
N LEU A 484 15.09 27.05 -3.56
CA LEU A 484 15.38 28.34 -2.94
C LEU A 484 14.32 28.74 -1.89
N ARG A 485 14.75 29.37 -0.79
CA ARG A 485 13.83 29.99 0.20
C ARG A 485 13.44 31.40 -0.26
N PHE A 486 12.20 31.58 -0.71
CA PHE A 486 11.74 32.90 -1.18
C PHE A 486 11.58 33.94 -0.06
N ARG A 487 11.12 33.54 1.14
CA ARG A 487 11.02 34.42 2.32
C ARG A 487 12.27 34.45 3.19
N GLY A 488 13.45 34.16 2.64
CA GLY A 488 14.69 34.11 3.41
C GLY A 488 15.95 33.93 2.57
N SER A 489 17.02 33.46 3.20
CA SER A 489 18.30 33.20 2.54
C SER A 489 18.56 31.69 2.36
N GLY A 490 19.32 31.36 1.31
CA GLY A 490 19.75 30.00 1.03
C GLY A 490 18.64 29.10 0.47
N ARG A 491 18.86 27.78 0.59
CA ARG A 491 17.99 26.74 0.04
C ARG A 491 17.36 25.91 1.15
N HIS A 492 16.28 25.22 0.83
CA HIS A 492 15.73 24.19 1.70
C HIS A 492 16.68 22.99 1.76
N ARG A 493 16.74 22.33 2.92
CA ARG A 493 17.67 21.20 3.14
C ARG A 493 17.42 20.05 2.18
N PHE A 494 16.15 19.67 2.05
CA PHE A 494 15.72 18.57 1.20
C PHE A 494 14.81 19.05 0.08
N ARG A 495 14.65 18.24 -0.96
CA ARG A 495 13.54 18.41 -1.90
C ARG A 495 12.20 18.13 -1.20
N PRO A 496 11.11 18.83 -1.53
CA PRO A 496 9.80 18.58 -0.93
C PRO A 496 9.25 17.21 -1.32
N PHE A 497 8.36 16.66 -0.51
CA PHE A 497 7.69 15.41 -0.80
C PHE A 497 6.86 15.53 -2.08
N ARG A 498 7.06 14.56 -2.99
CA ARG A 498 6.29 14.43 -4.22
C ARG A 498 5.75 13.02 -4.32
N TYR A 499 4.43 12.90 -4.25
CA TYR A 499 3.76 11.65 -4.53
C TYR A 499 3.94 11.28 -6.00
N ARG A 500 4.43 10.07 -6.25
CA ARG A 500 4.47 9.49 -7.60
C ARG A 500 3.44 8.37 -7.66
N PRO A 501 2.31 8.55 -8.35
CA PRO A 501 1.44 7.44 -8.65
C PRO A 501 2.28 6.39 -9.37
N ARG A 502 2.42 5.18 -8.83
CA ARG A 502 3.05 4.13 -9.61
C ARG A 502 2.11 3.83 -10.77
N GLN A 503 2.59 4.06 -11.99
CA GLN A 503 2.08 3.31 -13.13
C GLN A 503 2.36 1.84 -12.79
N VAL A 504 1.36 0.97 -12.95
CA VAL A 504 1.47 -0.44 -12.56
C VAL A 504 2.56 -1.08 -13.44
N ASP A 505 3.80 -1.07 -12.96
CA ASP A 505 4.83 -1.96 -13.47
C ASP A 505 4.50 -3.34 -12.90
N ILE A 506 3.90 -4.18 -13.73
CA ILE A 506 3.67 -5.59 -13.39
C ILE A 506 5.04 -6.25 -13.35
N THR A 507 5.71 -6.20 -12.20
CA THR A 507 6.85 -7.07 -11.93
C THR A 507 6.30 -8.45 -11.61
N VAL A 508 6.26 -9.33 -12.61
CA VAL A 508 6.02 -10.75 -12.37
C VAL A 508 7.25 -11.30 -11.64
N CYS A 509 7.16 -11.44 -10.32
CA CYS A 509 8.11 -12.24 -9.56
C CYS A 509 7.79 -13.72 -9.82
N CYS A 510 8.40 -14.31 -10.84
CA CYS A 510 8.49 -15.77 -10.93
C CYS A 510 9.31 -16.26 -9.73
N SER A 511 8.64 -16.64 -8.65
CA SER A 511 9.29 -17.36 -7.56
C SER A 511 9.80 -18.72 -8.07
N SER A 512 10.87 -19.21 -7.47
CA SER A 512 11.55 -20.48 -7.77
C SER A 512 10.64 -21.72 -7.81
N ILE A 513 9.42 -21.62 -7.28
CA ILE A 513 8.38 -22.66 -7.30
C ILE A 513 7.91 -22.98 -8.74
N LEU A 514 7.91 -21.99 -9.63
CA LEU A 514 7.49 -22.21 -11.03
C LEU A 514 8.51 -23.08 -11.79
N CYS A 515 9.81 -22.87 -11.53
CA CYS A 515 10.88 -23.65 -12.16
C CYS A 515 10.94 -25.08 -11.63
N THR A 516 10.74 -25.32 -10.34
CA THR A 516 10.72 -26.67 -9.77
C THR A 516 9.55 -27.50 -10.31
N ASN A 517 8.34 -26.93 -10.40
CA ASN A 517 7.19 -27.67 -10.92
C ASN A 517 7.26 -27.97 -12.42
N ILE A 518 7.92 -27.12 -13.22
CA ILE A 518 8.17 -27.40 -14.65
C ILE A 518 9.24 -28.49 -14.79
N LEU A 519 10.31 -28.43 -13.99
CA LEU A 519 11.39 -29.44 -13.98
C LEU A 519 10.88 -30.80 -13.50
N ASP A 520 10.05 -30.85 -12.46
CA ASP A 520 9.48 -32.09 -11.92
C ASP A 520 8.50 -32.75 -12.91
N ASN A 521 7.70 -31.95 -13.63
CA ASN A 521 6.82 -32.48 -14.67
C ASN A 521 7.60 -32.95 -15.93
N LEU A 522 8.71 -32.28 -16.28
CA LEU A 522 9.61 -32.75 -17.35
C LEU A 522 10.34 -34.03 -16.96
N HIS A 523 10.78 -34.16 -15.71
CA HIS A 523 11.37 -35.38 -15.16
C HIS A 523 10.37 -36.54 -15.18
N HIS A 524 9.14 -36.28 -14.74
CA HIS A 524 8.07 -37.29 -14.73
C HIS A 524 7.61 -37.69 -16.14
N TRP A 525 7.64 -36.75 -17.10
CA TRP A 525 7.37 -37.02 -18.51
C TRP A 525 8.49 -37.86 -19.17
N ALA A 526 9.75 -37.60 -18.83
CA ALA A 526 10.90 -38.37 -19.31
C ALA A 526 10.91 -39.81 -18.78
N GLU A 527 10.54 -40.01 -17.50
CA GLU A 527 10.44 -41.34 -16.88
C GLU A 527 9.27 -42.17 -17.43
N ASN A 528 8.12 -41.55 -17.73
CA ASN A 528 6.94 -42.28 -18.19
C ASN A 528 6.97 -42.73 -19.65
N LYS A 529 7.92 -42.23 -20.48
CA LYS A 529 7.97 -42.55 -21.92
C LYS A 529 9.07 -43.53 -22.37
N ARG A 530 9.76 -44.23 -21.45
CA ARG A 530 10.76 -45.28 -21.80
C ARG A 530 11.64 -44.88 -23.00
N LEU A 531 12.25 -43.69 -22.97
CA LEU A 531 13.35 -43.35 -23.88
C LEU A 531 14.65 -43.95 -23.33
N HIS A 532 14.70 -45.29 -23.30
CA HIS A 532 15.92 -46.02 -22.93
C HIS A 532 16.78 -46.42 -24.13
N ASN A 533 16.41 -46.04 -25.36
CA ASN A 533 17.17 -46.41 -26.56
C ASN A 533 17.11 -45.31 -27.62
N PHE A 534 17.74 -44.15 -27.39
CA PHE A 534 18.25 -43.30 -28.48
C PHE A 534 19.35 -42.40 -27.89
N LEU A 535 20.58 -42.56 -28.40
CA LEU A 535 21.84 -41.92 -28.01
C LEU A 535 22.57 -42.55 -26.80
N GLY A 536 23.34 -43.60 -27.11
CA GLY A 536 24.45 -44.09 -26.28
C GLY A 536 25.64 -43.14 -26.32
N ILE A 537 25.49 -41.97 -25.70
CA ILE A 537 26.58 -41.05 -25.36
C ILE A 537 26.28 -40.54 -23.94
N GLY A 538 27.12 -40.94 -22.97
CA GLY A 538 27.02 -40.42 -21.61
C GLY A 538 27.14 -38.90 -21.61
N CYS A 539 26.14 -38.20 -21.08
CA CYS A 539 26.16 -36.75 -21.01
C CYS A 539 25.82 -36.26 -19.58
N PRO A 540 26.65 -35.39 -18.99
CA PRO A 540 26.57 -34.91 -17.61
C PRO A 540 25.48 -33.84 -17.46
N LEU A 541 24.21 -34.25 -17.47
CA LEU A 541 23.08 -33.33 -17.30
C LEU A 541 22.84 -32.92 -15.83
N ALA A 542 23.35 -33.71 -14.88
CA ALA A 542 23.10 -33.49 -13.45
C ALA A 542 23.98 -32.40 -12.81
N THR A 543 25.05 -31.94 -13.47
CA THR A 543 26.05 -31.05 -12.83
C THR A 543 26.00 -29.60 -13.32
N ALA A 544 25.21 -29.26 -14.35
CA ALA A 544 25.16 -27.91 -14.91
C ALA A 544 24.03 -27.01 -14.33
N LEU A 545 23.14 -27.55 -13.49
CA LEU A 545 21.94 -26.85 -12.99
C LEU A 545 22.03 -26.37 -11.53
N SER A 546 23.23 -26.28 -10.94
CA SER A 546 23.42 -25.77 -9.57
C SER A 546 23.70 -24.25 -9.49
N GLY A 547 23.52 -23.50 -10.58
CA GLY A 547 23.73 -22.05 -10.62
C GLY A 547 22.46 -21.27 -10.26
N SER A 548 22.40 -20.68 -9.06
CA SER A 548 21.36 -19.72 -8.68
C SER A 548 21.54 -18.39 -9.44
N GLY A 549 20.92 -18.26 -10.61
CA GLY A 549 20.82 -16.99 -11.34
C GLY A 549 19.50 -16.28 -11.05
N THR A 550 19.53 -15.00 -10.74
CA THR A 550 18.32 -14.14 -10.66
C THR A 550 18.17 -13.42 -11.99
N LEU A 551 17.09 -13.68 -12.74
CA LEU A 551 16.76 -12.91 -13.95
C LEU A 551 15.83 -11.75 -13.57
N SER A 552 16.22 -10.51 -13.87
CA SER A 552 15.38 -9.32 -13.70
C SER A 552 14.98 -8.81 -15.07
N MET A 553 13.68 -8.73 -15.34
CA MET A 553 13.15 -8.17 -16.59
C MET A 553 12.57 -6.79 -16.31
N GLN A 554 13.01 -5.78 -17.06
CA GLN A 554 12.49 -4.42 -17.01
C GLN A 554 11.81 -4.13 -18.36
N VAL A 555 10.48 -4.11 -18.40
CA VAL A 555 9.75 -3.83 -19.66
C VAL A 555 9.16 -2.43 -19.57
N SER A 556 9.61 -1.55 -20.45
CA SER A 556 9.06 -0.20 -20.64
C SER A 556 8.33 -0.17 -21.97
N LYS A 557 7.02 0.12 -21.94
CA LYS A 557 6.11 0.55 -23.03
C LYS A 557 6.37 0.12 -24.50
N LEU A 558 5.26 -0.35 -25.09
CA LEU A 558 4.83 -0.44 -26.50
C LEU A 558 4.96 -1.80 -27.20
N VAL A 559 3.92 -2.06 -27.99
CA VAL A 559 3.55 -3.23 -28.78
C VAL A 559 4.69 -3.67 -29.72
N GLY A 560 4.87 -4.99 -29.86
CA GLY A 560 5.67 -5.58 -30.94
C GLY A 560 7.18 -5.57 -30.71
N VAL A 561 7.66 -6.12 -29.58
CA VAL A 561 9.09 -6.35 -29.36
C VAL A 561 9.42 -7.81 -29.72
N GLN A 562 10.34 -7.97 -30.67
CA GLN A 562 10.96 -9.24 -31.04
C GLN A 562 12.38 -9.21 -30.46
N GLU A 563 12.68 -10.09 -29.49
CA GLU A 563 14.03 -10.21 -28.94
C GLU A 563 14.53 -11.66 -28.99
N HIS A 564 15.81 -11.81 -29.29
CA HIS A 564 16.51 -13.09 -29.45
C HIS A 564 17.39 -13.37 -28.23
N TRP A 565 17.32 -14.59 -27.71
CA TRP A 565 18.08 -15.01 -26.52
C TRP A 565 19.18 -16.02 -26.87
N TRP A 566 20.39 -15.76 -26.39
CA TRP A 566 21.56 -16.63 -26.55
C TRP A 566 22.09 -17.05 -25.18
N LEU A 567 22.34 -18.34 -24.98
CA LEU A 567 23.07 -18.83 -23.81
C LEU A 567 24.39 -19.43 -24.28
N ARG A 568 25.50 -18.88 -23.79
CA ARG A 568 26.84 -19.36 -24.13
C ARG A 568 27.21 -20.50 -23.20
N ILE A 569 27.40 -21.70 -23.75
CA ILE A 569 27.87 -22.87 -23.02
C ILE A 569 29.20 -23.30 -23.65
N GLY A 570 30.31 -23.04 -22.95
CA GLY A 570 31.66 -23.30 -23.49
C GLY A 570 32.04 -22.34 -24.63
N GLN A 571 32.68 -22.85 -25.69
CA GLN A 571 33.14 -22.06 -26.85
C GLN A 571 32.08 -21.87 -27.96
N GLY A 572 30.82 -22.27 -27.76
CA GLY A 572 29.72 -22.09 -28.71
C GLY A 572 28.52 -21.38 -28.10
N ASP A 573 27.75 -20.69 -28.94
CA ASP A 573 26.49 -20.02 -28.56
C ASP A 573 25.30 -20.94 -28.90
N LEU A 574 24.42 -21.22 -27.93
CA LEU A 574 23.20 -22.02 -28.10
C LEU A 574 21.98 -21.07 -28.17
N PHE A 575 21.16 -21.21 -29.22
CA PHE A 575 19.91 -20.45 -29.41
C PHE A 575 18.79 -21.09 -28.58
N LEU A 576 18.19 -20.34 -27.65
CA LEU A 576 17.18 -20.87 -26.70
C LEU A 576 15.71 -20.58 -27.09
N GLY A 577 15.45 -19.92 -28.22
CA GLY A 577 14.10 -19.76 -28.76
C GLY A 577 13.66 -18.30 -28.97
N GLU A 578 12.52 -18.17 -29.65
CA GLU A 578 11.83 -16.91 -29.99
C GLU A 578 10.55 -16.79 -29.15
N ILE A 579 10.29 -15.63 -28.54
CA ILE A 579 9.00 -15.32 -27.91
C ILE A 579 8.29 -14.31 -28.80
N GLN A 580 7.22 -14.75 -29.47
CA GLN A 580 6.27 -13.86 -30.13
C GLN A 580 5.11 -13.61 -29.17
N VAL A 581 4.95 -12.37 -28.71
CA VAL A 581 3.77 -11.95 -27.94
C VAL A 581 2.77 -11.33 -28.90
N ALA A 582 1.78 -12.11 -29.34
CA ALA A 582 0.60 -11.59 -30.03
C ALA A 582 -0.53 -11.37 -29.01
N TYR A 583 -1.06 -10.15 -28.94
CA TYR A 583 -2.24 -9.84 -28.13
C TYR A 583 -3.50 -10.03 -28.96
N GLU A 584 -4.33 -11.03 -28.64
CA GLU A 584 -5.71 -11.10 -29.16
C GLU A 584 -6.75 -10.61 -28.13
N SER A 585 -6.45 -10.65 -26.82
CA SER A 585 -7.23 -10.00 -25.74
C SER A 585 -6.46 -10.04 -24.39
N ILE A 586 -6.93 -9.30 -23.37
CA ILE A 586 -6.29 -9.16 -22.04
C ILE A 586 -6.23 -10.49 -21.23
N GLU A 587 -6.87 -11.57 -21.68
CA GLU A 587 -7.12 -12.78 -20.87
C GLU A 587 -6.25 -14.00 -21.21
N THR A 588 -5.42 -13.95 -22.27
CA THR A 588 -4.64 -15.11 -22.72
C THR A 588 -3.24 -14.73 -23.20
N VAL A 589 -2.22 -15.43 -22.70
CA VAL A 589 -0.86 -15.41 -23.25
C VAL A 589 -0.57 -16.81 -23.79
N GLU A 590 -0.22 -16.89 -25.06
CA GLU A 590 0.26 -18.13 -25.67
C GLU A 590 1.79 -18.17 -25.55
N LEU A 591 2.31 -19.19 -24.87
CA LEU A 591 3.74 -19.44 -24.75
C LEU A 591 4.10 -20.58 -25.69
N VAL A 592 4.86 -20.25 -26.74
CA VAL A 592 5.40 -21.22 -27.69
C VAL A 592 6.87 -21.43 -27.33
N LEU A 593 7.22 -22.64 -26.87
CA LEU A 593 8.60 -23.03 -26.62
C LEU A 593 9.07 -23.88 -27.81
N VAL A 594 10.06 -23.38 -28.54
CA VAL A 594 10.68 -24.11 -29.66
C VAL A 594 12.06 -24.58 -29.21
N LEU A 595 12.25 -25.89 -29.14
CA LEU A 595 13.54 -26.50 -28.82
C LEU A 595 14.11 -27.14 -30.09
N ALA A 596 15.31 -26.70 -30.49
CA ALA A 596 16.02 -27.24 -31.64
C ALA A 596 17.23 -28.07 -31.16
N PHE A 597 17.33 -29.31 -31.65
CA PHE A 597 18.47 -30.19 -31.42
C PHE A 597 18.83 -30.87 -32.74
N ASP A 598 20.09 -30.77 -33.17
CA ASP A 598 20.69 -31.51 -34.30
C ASP A 598 19.69 -31.92 -35.40
N ASP A 599 19.25 -30.92 -36.17
CA ASP A 599 18.33 -31.03 -37.32
C ASP A 599 16.89 -31.52 -37.04
N GLN A 600 16.43 -31.53 -35.78
CA GLN A 600 15.01 -31.70 -35.44
C GLN A 600 14.45 -30.55 -34.59
N LEU A 601 13.25 -30.09 -34.98
CA LEU A 601 12.48 -29.05 -34.29
C LEU A 601 11.38 -29.69 -33.44
N LEU A 602 11.40 -29.44 -32.12
CA LEU A 602 10.30 -29.78 -31.22
C LEU A 602 9.57 -28.50 -30.82
N VAL A 603 8.30 -28.38 -31.23
CA VAL A 603 7.42 -27.26 -30.88
C VAL A 603 6.48 -27.71 -29.76
N LEU A 604 6.63 -27.12 -28.58
CA LEU A 604 5.72 -27.27 -27.46
C LEU A 604 4.88 -25.99 -27.32
N ALA A 605 3.61 -26.08 -27.68
CA ALA A 605 2.65 -25.01 -27.44
C ALA A 605 1.92 -25.27 -26.12
N ALA A 606 2.03 -24.35 -25.16
CA ALA A 606 1.28 -24.40 -23.92
C ALA A 606 0.33 -23.19 -23.86
N GLN A 607 -0.97 -23.47 -23.85
CA GLN A 607 -1.98 -22.44 -23.61
C GLN A 607 -2.11 -22.22 -22.11
N VAL A 608 -1.60 -21.10 -21.61
CA VAL A 608 -1.77 -20.70 -20.21
C VAL A 608 -2.95 -19.76 -20.14
N LYS A 609 -4.09 -20.28 -19.69
CA LYS A 609 -5.29 -19.48 -19.44
C LYS A 609 -5.17 -18.81 -18.08
N PHE A 610 -5.03 -17.49 -18.06
CA PHE A 610 -5.04 -16.74 -16.81
C PHE A 610 -6.50 -16.47 -16.42
N LEU A 611 -6.95 -17.00 -15.29
CA LEU A 611 -8.17 -16.50 -14.65
C LEU A 611 -7.83 -15.13 -14.05
N CYS A 612 -8.08 -14.08 -14.81
CA CYS A 612 -7.90 -12.71 -14.37
C CYS A 612 -9.01 -12.37 -13.38
N HIS A 613 -8.78 -12.59 -12.08
CA HIS A 613 -9.42 -11.75 -11.07
C HIS A 613 -8.60 -10.47 -11.00
N CYS A 614 -9.24 -9.32 -11.24
CA CYS A 614 -8.60 -8.02 -11.13
C CYS A 614 -8.21 -7.73 -9.68
N ASN A 615 -7.13 -8.34 -9.20
CA ASN A 615 -6.51 -8.01 -7.92
C ASN A 615 -5.26 -7.16 -8.15
N ILE A 616 -5.39 -5.90 -7.75
CA ILE A 616 -4.32 -4.92 -7.73
C ILE A 616 -3.46 -5.23 -6.49
N TYR A 617 -2.26 -5.77 -6.75
CA TYR A 617 -1.19 -6.19 -5.81
C TYR A 617 -1.29 -7.61 -5.23
N GLY A 618 -0.60 -8.54 -5.88
CA GLY A 618 -0.27 -9.87 -5.35
C GLY A 618 -0.69 -10.97 -6.31
N LEU A 619 0.23 -11.42 -7.17
CA LEU A 619 -0.02 -12.58 -8.03
C LEU A 619 0.18 -13.85 -7.18
N MET A 620 -0.90 -14.40 -6.62
CA MET A 620 -0.91 -15.81 -6.22
C MET A 620 -1.47 -16.59 -7.42
N ILE A 621 -0.59 -17.27 -8.15
CA ILE A 621 -0.98 -18.08 -9.31
C ILE A 621 -1.54 -19.41 -8.80
N HIS A 622 -2.85 -19.62 -8.95
CA HIS A 622 -3.42 -20.97 -8.95
C HIS A 622 -3.40 -21.50 -10.38
N THR A 623 -2.45 -22.39 -10.70
CA THR A 623 -2.43 -23.13 -11.97
C THR A 623 -3.33 -24.36 -11.88
N LYS A 624 -4.40 -24.38 -12.67
CA LYS A 624 -5.21 -25.59 -12.92
C LYS A 624 -4.81 -26.13 -14.30
N PHE A 625 -4.11 -27.26 -14.34
CA PHE A 625 -3.79 -27.93 -15.60
C PHE A 625 -5.02 -28.70 -16.09
N SER A 626 -5.56 -28.35 -17.26
CA SER A 626 -6.42 -29.24 -18.02
C SER A 626 -5.72 -29.57 -19.34
N LEU A 627 -5.34 -30.83 -19.55
CA LEU A 627 -4.92 -31.32 -20.85
C LEU A 627 -6.17 -31.48 -21.73
N PRO A 628 -6.26 -30.81 -22.89
CA PRO A 628 -7.33 -31.08 -23.86
C PRO A 628 -7.12 -32.48 -24.47
N ASN A 629 -8.17 -33.30 -24.46
CA ASN A 629 -8.21 -34.64 -25.05
C ASN A 629 -8.25 -34.66 -26.59
N SER A 630 -7.60 -33.72 -27.27
CA SER A 630 -7.58 -33.67 -28.73
C SER A 630 -6.20 -33.34 -29.28
N SER A 631 -5.31 -34.32 -29.22
CA SER A 631 -4.14 -34.41 -30.09
C SER A 631 -4.60 -34.77 -31.51
N ALA A 632 -4.87 -33.78 -32.36
CA ALA A 632 -4.78 -33.90 -33.81
C ALA A 632 -5.02 -32.54 -34.49
N LYS A 633 -4.13 -32.23 -35.46
CA LYS A 633 -4.17 -31.14 -36.44
C LYS A 633 -3.65 -29.77 -35.96
N TYR A 634 -2.35 -29.55 -36.17
CA TYR A 634 -1.83 -28.40 -36.93
C TYR A 634 -0.37 -28.74 -37.33
N MET A 635 -0.21 -29.31 -38.53
CA MET A 635 1.07 -29.65 -39.13
C MET A 635 0.90 -29.44 -40.64
N GLN A 636 0.94 -28.18 -41.08
CA GLN A 636 1.19 -27.75 -42.46
C GLN A 636 1.11 -26.23 -42.55
N MET A 637 2.27 -25.57 -42.59
CA MET A 637 2.62 -24.47 -43.50
C MET A 637 3.90 -23.80 -43.00
N ILE A 638 5.05 -24.38 -43.34
CA ILE A 638 6.28 -23.62 -43.58
C ILE A 638 6.90 -24.21 -44.85
N GLN A 639 6.71 -23.47 -45.95
CA GLN A 639 7.69 -23.33 -47.02
C GLN A 639 7.80 -21.85 -47.33
#